data_AF-A0A8J4SBW5-F1
#
_entry.id   AF-A0A8J4SBW5-F1
#
_cell.length_a   1.000
_cell.length_b   1.000
_cell.length_c   1.000
_cell.angle_alpha   90.00
_cell.angle_beta   90.00
_cell.angle_gamma   90.00
#
_symmetry.space_group_name_H-M   'P 1'
#
loop_
_entity.id
_entity.type
_entity.pdbx_description
1 polymer ?
#
loop_
_entity_poly.entity_id
_entity_poly.type
_entity_poly.pdbx_seq_one_letter_code
_entity_poly.pdbx_strand_id
1 'polypeptide(L)'
;MTQEELENNLGVIAKSGSLAFKKENEAKDGHNIIGQFGVGFYSAFMVADKLTVTSKTLGSDEAWKWESEGADGYTISPAEKDSVGTEIVLTIKQNTEEDSYDEFLEEYRLRSIIKKYSDFIRYPIKMDVTGQRPKEGTENEFEEYKEEQTVNSMVPIWRKNKSELTEEDYTNFYMEKRYGFDKPLKHLHISADGAVVYNAILFIPENTPFDYYTKEYEKGLELYSNGVLIMDKCGDLLPDYFGFVKGMVDSEDLSLNISREMLQHDRQLSLIAKNIKNKIKSQLQSLLKDERENYEKFYQAFGRQLKYGVYSDYGVNKDTLQDLLLFSSSKEKKLVSLDEYVSRMPEDQKYIYYASGESIERIEKLPQIEGVLDKGYEVLYFTDDIDEFAIKMITNYKEKEFKSISSGDLGIEDSADKEETDAQDNDNKELFEAMQAQLGGKVKAVKASKRLRSHPVCLSTEGELTIEMEKILKAMPNSENVQADKVLEINRDYSRLIHSPTFRRLQGKSQVFGAGTGDYYRTRLTHSLEVAQIAREAARSLLRRYPEVELNQADSPGLIIDSEVVECAAIAHDFGHPPFGHKGEEVLDGILDDLINTEVKKIMKKNRGAKSPQPEPEIRAELKRKYEHFEGNAHNFRLIMYLEKREDIDGLNLSDAVLLGINKYPYPGTESKKGMYHHEWQYIREIRNRWDIPAGKKTLEAQLMDLCDDIAYSAHDLEDGIKAGKIEVHEHFLQDPHINRLIVDKITTLEDLFWNGWTREAIGKKVEEVLASFLRIWNEKMPFCEHDYSRTRREVKAYWVSLFVASLGVIDNGDWKKVTFVREGAEDLDMLRTVSVLKSFAWVTMIRDLRVQRLQKRSEWIIKRLWDAFLDPETSKSIIPSDWLQRYEKDQAKANPIWTWEHMVIDYIAGMTDAFAEKIYNELYGLKVGSIYDLD
;
A
#
# COMPACT_ATOMS: atom_id res chain seq x y z
N MET A 1 74.02 -35.35 1.56
CA MET A 1 73.73 -36.76 1.81
C MET A 1 75.02 -37.52 1.59
N THR A 2 75.45 -38.33 2.55
CA THR A 2 76.58 -39.26 2.41
C THR A 2 76.19 -40.42 1.48
N GLN A 3 77.17 -41.25 1.09
CA GLN A 3 76.90 -42.46 0.31
C GLN A 3 75.84 -43.34 0.99
N GLU A 4 75.98 -43.56 2.30
CA GLU A 4 75.02 -44.35 3.08
C GLU A 4 73.65 -43.67 3.17
N GLU A 5 73.58 -42.35 3.25
CA GLU A 5 72.30 -41.63 3.28
C GLU A 5 71.57 -41.68 1.93
N LEU A 6 72.30 -41.64 0.81
CA LEU A 6 71.73 -41.83 -0.52
C LEU A 6 71.14 -43.23 -0.66
N GLU A 7 71.88 -44.26 -0.27
CA GLU A 7 71.43 -45.65 -0.26
C GLU A 7 70.20 -45.84 0.64
N ASN A 8 70.27 -45.33 1.87
CA ASN A 8 69.25 -45.62 2.89
C ASN A 8 67.99 -44.76 2.80
N ASN A 9 68.06 -43.57 2.21
CA ASN A 9 66.92 -42.65 2.14
C ASN A 9 66.35 -42.50 0.72
N LEU A 10 67.20 -42.52 -0.32
CA LEU A 10 66.74 -42.47 -1.73
C LEU A 10 66.69 -43.84 -2.40
N GLY A 11 67.37 -44.86 -1.85
CA GLY A 11 67.30 -46.24 -2.35
C GLY A 11 66.14 -47.06 -1.79
N VAL A 12 65.45 -46.57 -0.75
CA VAL A 12 64.38 -47.30 -0.06
C VAL A 12 63.06 -46.53 -0.12
N ILE A 13 62.08 -47.07 -0.85
CA ILE A 13 60.71 -46.53 -0.90
C ILE A 13 60.08 -46.59 0.49
N ALA A 14 59.40 -45.51 0.88
CA ALA A 14 58.70 -45.34 2.16
C ALA A 14 59.62 -45.19 3.39
N LYS A 15 60.85 -44.70 3.20
CA LYS A 15 61.77 -44.33 4.28
C LYS A 15 62.12 -42.84 4.16
N SER A 16 61.92 -42.08 5.24
CA SER A 16 62.18 -40.63 5.27
C SER A 16 63.19 -40.27 6.35
N GLY A 17 64.33 -39.70 5.95
CA GLY A 17 65.31 -39.13 6.88
C GLY A 17 64.71 -38.03 7.75
N SER A 18 63.69 -37.31 7.26
CA SER A 18 62.95 -36.29 8.00
C SER A 18 62.17 -36.86 9.19
N LEU A 19 61.68 -38.10 9.10
CA LEU A 19 60.99 -38.78 10.22
C LEU A 19 61.99 -39.18 11.32
N ALA A 20 63.18 -39.65 10.93
CA ALA A 20 64.25 -39.97 11.87
C ALA A 20 64.79 -38.70 12.56
N PHE A 21 65.04 -37.64 11.79
CA PHE A 21 65.51 -36.35 12.31
C PHE A 21 64.49 -35.71 13.27
N LYS A 22 63.18 -35.81 12.97
CA LYS A 22 62.12 -35.32 13.85
C LYS A 22 62.08 -36.06 15.19
N LYS A 23 62.28 -37.39 15.19
CA LYS A 23 62.37 -38.19 16.42
C LYS A 23 63.62 -37.91 17.26
N GLU A 24 64.74 -37.58 16.62
CA GLU A 24 66.02 -37.35 17.31
C GLU A 24 66.18 -35.92 17.87
N ASN A 25 65.51 -34.92 17.29
CA ASN A 25 65.67 -33.49 17.64
C ASN A 25 64.45 -32.87 18.34
N GLU A 26 63.52 -33.70 18.85
CA GLU A 26 62.17 -33.32 19.31
C GLU A 26 62.12 -32.35 20.53
N ALA A 27 63.24 -31.77 20.97
CA ALA A 27 63.28 -30.96 22.19
C ALA A 27 63.99 -29.60 22.11
N LYS A 28 64.54 -29.13 20.98
CA LYS A 28 65.37 -27.90 21.02
C LYS A 28 65.17 -26.78 20.00
N ASP A 29 64.57 -26.96 18.84
CA ASP A 29 64.36 -25.84 17.92
C ASP A 29 63.10 -26.02 17.06
N GLY A 30 62.32 -24.95 16.90
CA GLY A 30 61.07 -24.87 16.15
C GLY A 30 61.22 -25.09 14.64
N HIS A 31 61.78 -26.22 14.23
CA HIS A 31 61.95 -26.64 12.85
C HIS A 31 60.71 -27.40 12.37
N ASN A 32 59.84 -26.70 11.62
CA ASN A 32 58.70 -27.32 10.92
C ASN A 32 59.18 -28.09 9.69
N ILE A 33 59.53 -29.37 9.86
CA ILE A 33 59.94 -30.26 8.77
C ILE A 33 58.70 -30.99 8.21
N ILE A 34 58.47 -30.85 6.90
CA ILE A 34 57.35 -31.43 6.16
C ILE A 34 57.81 -32.70 5.44
N GLY A 35 57.00 -33.77 5.47
CA GLY A 35 57.25 -35.00 4.70
C GLY A 35 57.65 -36.21 5.56
N GLN A 36 56.65 -36.98 5.99
CA GLN A 36 56.82 -38.14 6.89
C GLN A 36 56.71 -39.51 6.20
N PHE A 37 56.29 -39.53 4.93
CA PHE A 37 55.94 -40.77 4.22
C PHE A 37 57.10 -41.41 3.43
N GLY A 38 58.12 -40.64 3.03
CA GLY A 38 59.29 -41.20 2.31
C GLY A 38 59.02 -41.69 0.88
N VAL A 39 58.00 -41.14 0.21
CA VAL A 39 57.63 -41.50 -1.19
C VAL A 39 57.66 -40.32 -2.16
N GLY A 40 57.64 -39.08 -1.66
CA GLY A 40 57.49 -37.88 -2.50
C GLY A 40 58.64 -37.61 -3.46
N PHE A 41 59.85 -38.14 -3.21
CA PHE A 41 60.97 -38.02 -4.14
C PHE A 41 60.69 -38.73 -5.48
N TYR A 42 60.05 -39.88 -5.46
CA TYR A 42 59.79 -40.68 -6.66
C TYR A 42 58.66 -40.13 -7.53
N SER A 43 57.86 -39.16 -7.06
CA SER A 43 56.87 -38.49 -7.92
C SER A 43 57.52 -37.71 -9.06
N ALA A 44 58.83 -37.41 -8.98
CA ALA A 44 59.58 -36.81 -10.08
C ALA A 44 59.61 -37.70 -11.34
N PHE A 45 59.50 -39.04 -11.21
CA PHE A 45 59.37 -39.95 -12.36
C PHE A 45 58.01 -39.86 -13.08
N MET A 46 57.05 -39.10 -12.56
CA MET A 46 55.84 -38.78 -13.31
C MET A 46 56.18 -37.93 -14.55
N VAL A 47 57.15 -37.02 -14.43
CA VAL A 47 57.51 -36.04 -15.47
C VAL A 47 58.93 -36.23 -16.04
N ALA A 48 59.79 -37.04 -15.41
CA ALA A 48 61.16 -37.29 -15.84
C ALA A 48 61.41 -38.77 -16.18
N ASP A 49 62.20 -39.03 -17.21
CA ASP A 49 62.71 -40.37 -17.58
C ASP A 49 63.94 -40.75 -16.75
N LYS A 50 64.72 -39.76 -16.33
CA LYS A 50 65.97 -39.97 -15.59
C LYS A 50 66.15 -38.92 -14.51
N LEU A 51 66.55 -39.38 -13.33
CA LEU A 51 66.89 -38.53 -12.19
C LEU A 51 68.37 -38.71 -11.85
N THR A 52 69.07 -37.59 -11.75
CA THR A 52 70.46 -37.54 -11.27
C THR A 52 70.51 -36.66 -10.03
N VAL A 53 71.05 -37.20 -8.94
CA VAL A 53 71.17 -36.51 -7.65
C VAL A 53 72.64 -36.47 -7.25
N THR A 54 73.23 -35.27 -7.22
CA THR A 54 74.62 -35.06 -6.81
C THR A 54 74.66 -34.34 -5.46
N SER A 55 75.17 -35.02 -4.43
CA SER A 55 75.13 -34.51 -3.05
C SER A 55 76.51 -34.45 -2.39
N LYS A 56 76.77 -33.37 -1.65
CA LYS A 56 77.94 -33.18 -0.79
C LYS A 56 77.46 -32.78 0.61
N THR A 57 77.82 -33.56 1.61
CA THR A 57 77.41 -33.29 3.01
C THR A 57 78.32 -32.26 3.67
N LEU A 58 77.74 -31.45 4.56
CA LEU A 58 78.49 -30.46 5.35
C LEU A 58 79.59 -31.16 6.17
N GLY A 59 80.84 -30.71 6.04
CA GLY A 59 81.99 -31.28 6.75
C GLY A 59 82.65 -32.49 6.08
N SER A 60 82.21 -32.88 4.88
CA SER A 60 82.86 -33.90 4.04
C SER A 60 83.47 -33.25 2.78
N ASP A 61 84.65 -33.73 2.38
CA ASP A 61 85.27 -33.36 1.11
C ASP A 61 84.80 -34.24 -0.06
N GLU A 62 84.11 -35.34 0.23
CA GLU A 62 83.60 -36.29 -0.76
C GLU A 62 82.18 -35.91 -1.23
N ALA A 63 81.93 -36.01 -2.54
CA ALA A 63 80.61 -35.92 -3.13
C ALA A 63 80.23 -37.23 -3.82
N TRP A 64 78.93 -37.53 -3.82
CA TRP A 64 78.38 -38.78 -4.37
C TRP A 64 77.25 -38.46 -5.34
N LYS A 65 77.22 -39.19 -6.46
CA LYS A 65 76.18 -39.11 -7.48
C LYS A 65 75.31 -40.36 -7.42
N TRP A 66 74.01 -40.16 -7.26
CA TRP A 66 72.97 -41.16 -7.38
C TRP A 66 72.24 -40.97 -8.71
N GLU A 67 72.07 -42.01 -9.51
CA GLU A 67 71.43 -41.94 -10.83
C GLU A 67 70.45 -43.09 -11.03
N SER A 68 69.23 -42.79 -11.50
CA SER A 68 68.16 -43.78 -11.74
C SER A 68 67.26 -43.40 -12.91
N GLU A 69 66.85 -44.41 -13.66
CA GLU A 69 65.86 -44.33 -14.75
C GLU A 69 64.50 -44.93 -14.31
N GLY A 70 64.28 -45.02 -12.99
CA GLY A 70 63.04 -45.50 -12.38
C GLY A 70 63.06 -47.00 -12.11
N ALA A 71 62.38 -47.79 -12.94
CA ALA A 71 62.13 -49.21 -12.68
C ALA A 71 63.38 -50.11 -12.73
N ASP A 72 64.44 -49.67 -13.41
CA ASP A 72 65.67 -50.45 -13.62
C ASP A 72 66.68 -50.33 -12.46
N GLY A 73 66.30 -49.67 -11.37
CA GLY A 73 67.13 -49.46 -10.19
C GLY A 73 67.94 -48.16 -10.24
N TYR A 74 68.98 -48.09 -9.42
CA TYR A 74 69.84 -46.90 -9.31
C TYR A 74 71.31 -47.29 -9.16
N THR A 75 72.20 -46.34 -9.44
CA THR A 75 73.64 -46.47 -9.24
C THR A 75 74.16 -45.35 -8.35
N ILE A 76 75.19 -45.63 -7.54
CA ILE A 76 75.89 -44.63 -6.73
C ILE A 76 77.37 -44.65 -7.11
N SER A 77 77.91 -43.50 -7.50
CA SER A 77 79.32 -43.33 -7.87
C SER A 77 79.94 -42.09 -7.19
N PRO A 78 81.27 -42.06 -6.97
CA PRO A 78 81.96 -40.84 -6.57
C PRO A 78 81.74 -39.71 -7.58
N ALA A 79 81.67 -38.47 -7.10
CA ALA A 79 81.48 -37.27 -7.91
C ALA A 79 82.28 -36.08 -7.36
N GLU A 80 82.42 -35.03 -8.16
CA GLU A 80 82.99 -33.75 -7.73
C GLU A 80 81.88 -32.71 -7.59
N LYS A 81 81.86 -32.00 -6.45
CA LYS A 81 80.92 -30.89 -6.20
C LYS A 81 81.57 -29.85 -5.29
N ASP A 82 81.52 -28.60 -5.70
CA ASP A 82 82.18 -27.51 -4.99
C ASP A 82 81.40 -27.09 -3.72
N SER A 83 80.08 -27.03 -3.81
CA SER A 83 79.19 -26.55 -2.74
C SER A 83 78.52 -27.67 -1.94
N VAL A 84 78.32 -27.42 -0.65
CA VAL A 84 77.53 -28.28 0.24
C VAL A 84 76.05 -28.24 -0.17
N GLY A 85 75.38 -29.39 -0.13
CA GLY A 85 73.96 -29.54 -0.46
C GLY A 85 73.71 -30.58 -1.55
N THR A 86 72.51 -30.59 -2.12
CA THR A 86 72.07 -31.55 -3.14
C THR A 86 71.65 -30.83 -4.41
N GLU A 87 72.10 -31.31 -5.56
CA GLU A 87 71.63 -30.91 -6.90
C GLU A 87 70.80 -32.05 -7.46
N ILE A 88 69.63 -31.74 -8.01
CA ILE A 88 68.73 -32.72 -8.63
C ILE A 88 68.50 -32.29 -10.07
N VAL A 89 68.93 -33.13 -11.01
CA VAL A 89 68.73 -32.93 -12.45
C VAL A 89 67.66 -33.89 -12.91
N LEU A 90 66.57 -33.34 -13.45
CA LEU A 90 65.46 -34.08 -14.04
C LEU A 90 65.60 -34.05 -15.56
N THR A 91 65.76 -35.22 -16.18
CA THR A 91 65.64 -35.34 -17.63
C THR A 91 64.17 -35.56 -17.96
N ILE A 92 63.51 -34.49 -18.42
CA ILE A 92 62.07 -34.48 -18.72
C ILE A 92 61.74 -35.48 -19.84
N LYS A 93 60.58 -36.14 -19.72
CA LYS A 93 60.06 -37.10 -20.70
C LYS A 93 59.84 -36.45 -22.06
N GLN A 94 59.84 -37.26 -23.12
CA GLN A 94 59.36 -36.82 -24.42
C GLN A 94 57.84 -36.63 -24.41
N ASN A 95 57.37 -35.59 -25.11
CA ASN A 95 55.94 -35.36 -25.31
C ASN A 95 55.27 -36.55 -26.00
N THR A 96 54.01 -36.80 -25.64
CA THR A 96 53.14 -37.80 -26.26
C THR A 96 51.93 -37.11 -26.90
N GLU A 97 51.03 -37.87 -27.55
CA GLU A 97 49.79 -37.29 -28.10
C GLU A 97 48.84 -36.75 -27.01
N GLU A 98 48.93 -37.26 -25.77
CA GLU A 98 48.05 -36.89 -24.66
C GLU A 98 48.71 -35.93 -23.66
N ASP A 99 50.03 -35.99 -23.49
CA ASP A 99 50.77 -35.21 -22.49
C ASP A 99 51.93 -34.40 -23.10
N SER A 100 51.95 -33.09 -22.81
CA SER A 100 53.06 -32.17 -23.10
C SER A 100 53.94 -32.00 -21.87
N TYR A 101 55.08 -32.70 -21.81
CA TYR A 101 56.01 -32.63 -20.67
C TYR A 101 57.00 -31.45 -20.78
N ASP A 102 57.22 -30.93 -21.99
CA ASP A 102 58.03 -29.73 -22.22
C ASP A 102 57.45 -28.46 -21.56
N GLU A 103 56.17 -28.45 -21.17
CA GLU A 103 55.59 -27.36 -20.36
C GLU A 103 56.38 -27.10 -19.07
N PHE A 104 57.05 -28.13 -18.50
CA PHE A 104 57.86 -27.99 -17.30
C PHE A 104 59.23 -27.34 -17.56
N LEU A 105 59.55 -27.02 -18.81
CA LEU A 105 60.69 -26.19 -19.20
C LEU A 105 60.28 -24.72 -19.40
N GLU A 106 58.98 -24.42 -19.45
CA GLU A 106 58.47 -23.07 -19.65
C GLU A 106 58.52 -22.24 -18.36
N GLU A 107 59.14 -21.07 -18.45
CA GLU A 107 59.32 -20.14 -17.33
C GLU A 107 57.98 -19.79 -16.63
N TYR A 108 56.95 -19.48 -17.41
CA TYR A 108 55.63 -19.11 -16.90
C TYR A 108 54.95 -20.25 -16.14
N ARG A 109 55.04 -21.48 -16.68
CA ARG A 109 54.45 -22.67 -16.06
C ARG A 109 55.13 -22.97 -14.73
N LEU A 110 56.45 -22.98 -14.68
CA LEU A 110 57.22 -23.16 -13.44
C LEU A 110 56.88 -22.10 -12.39
N ARG A 111 56.83 -20.82 -12.79
CA ARG A 111 56.45 -19.73 -11.89
C ARG A 111 55.03 -19.91 -11.34
N SER A 112 54.07 -20.35 -12.16
CA SER A 112 52.70 -20.61 -11.73
C SER A 112 52.61 -21.76 -10.71
N ILE A 113 53.38 -22.84 -10.91
CA ILE A 113 53.44 -23.99 -10.01
C ILE A 113 54.05 -23.57 -8.66
N ILE A 114 55.16 -22.84 -8.70
CA ILE A 114 55.83 -22.32 -7.50
C ILE A 114 54.88 -21.38 -6.73
N LYS A 115 54.23 -20.45 -7.43
CA LYS A 115 53.24 -19.53 -6.82
C LYS A 115 52.03 -20.25 -6.23
N LYS A 116 51.58 -21.35 -6.83
CA LYS A 116 50.41 -22.08 -6.34
C LYS A 116 50.72 -22.94 -5.10
N TYR A 117 51.84 -23.66 -5.11
CA TYR A 117 52.10 -24.70 -4.11
C TYR A 117 53.24 -24.38 -3.14
N SER A 118 54.11 -23.41 -3.45
CA SER A 118 55.36 -23.17 -2.72
C SER A 118 55.68 -21.68 -2.47
N ASP A 119 54.73 -20.76 -2.70
CA ASP A 119 54.95 -19.31 -2.58
C ASP A 119 55.39 -18.88 -1.17
N PHE A 120 54.98 -19.65 -0.17
CA PHE A 120 55.17 -19.33 1.24
C PHE A 120 56.17 -20.25 1.94
N ILE A 121 56.97 -21.00 1.18
CA ILE A 121 58.10 -21.74 1.75
C ILE A 121 59.08 -20.73 2.38
N ARG A 122 59.51 -21.02 3.61
CA ARG A 122 60.40 -20.16 4.41
C ARG A 122 61.73 -19.81 3.73
N TYR A 123 62.16 -20.65 2.78
CA TYR A 123 63.41 -20.48 2.05
C TYR A 123 63.16 -19.79 0.70
N PRO A 124 64.08 -18.92 0.24
CA PRO A 124 64.00 -18.30 -1.08
C PRO A 124 64.05 -19.38 -2.18
N ILE A 125 63.01 -19.42 -2.99
CA ILE A 125 62.98 -20.18 -4.25
C ILE A 125 63.45 -19.22 -5.33
N LYS A 126 64.58 -19.54 -5.94
CA LYS A 126 65.20 -18.73 -6.96
C LYS A 126 65.05 -19.38 -8.32
N MET A 127 64.83 -18.57 -9.34
CA MET A 127 64.68 -19.01 -10.73
C MET A 127 65.34 -17.99 -11.65
N ASP A 128 66.00 -18.45 -12.71
CA ASP A 128 66.44 -17.58 -13.80
C ASP A 128 65.20 -17.09 -14.57
N VAL A 129 64.98 -15.77 -14.54
CA VAL A 129 63.86 -15.09 -15.21
C VAL A 129 64.41 -14.30 -16.39
N THR A 130 63.75 -14.40 -17.53
CA THR A 130 64.11 -13.69 -18.75
C THR A 130 63.51 -12.29 -18.73
N GLY A 131 64.35 -11.27 -18.61
CA GLY A 131 63.97 -9.85 -18.65
C GLY A 131 64.44 -9.17 -19.94
N GLN A 132 63.85 -8.02 -20.26
CA GLN A 132 64.29 -7.16 -21.36
C GLN A 132 64.85 -5.84 -20.80
N ARG A 133 66.06 -5.47 -21.22
CA ARG A 133 66.66 -4.17 -20.89
C ARG A 133 67.13 -3.45 -22.17
N PRO A 134 67.06 -2.12 -22.24
CA PRO A 134 67.58 -1.40 -23.40
C PRO A 134 69.09 -1.64 -23.53
N LYS A 135 69.53 -1.91 -24.76
CA LYS A 135 70.92 -2.19 -25.09
C LYS A 135 71.73 -0.90 -25.01
N GLU A 136 72.89 -0.95 -24.35
CA GLU A 136 73.71 0.22 -24.08
C GLU A 136 74.11 0.96 -25.38
N GLY A 137 73.61 2.19 -25.56
CA GLY A 137 73.91 3.04 -26.71
C GLY A 137 72.85 3.10 -27.83
N THR A 138 71.68 2.48 -27.68
CA THR A 138 70.57 2.53 -28.65
C THR A 138 69.22 2.75 -27.96
N GLU A 139 68.42 3.74 -28.39
CA GLU A 139 67.14 4.07 -27.75
C GLU A 139 66.00 3.07 -28.04
N ASN A 140 66.14 2.17 -29.03
CA ASN A 140 65.04 1.31 -29.50
C ASN A 140 65.42 -0.19 -29.69
N GLU A 141 66.55 -0.65 -29.16
CA GLU A 141 66.88 -2.08 -29.13
C GLU A 141 66.93 -2.58 -27.69
N PHE A 142 66.17 -3.64 -27.38
CA PHE A 142 66.22 -4.33 -26.10
C PHE A 142 67.08 -5.59 -26.24
N GLU A 143 67.95 -5.84 -25.27
CA GLU A 143 68.61 -7.13 -25.11
C GLU A 143 67.91 -7.96 -24.04
N GLU A 144 67.75 -9.25 -24.33
CA GLU A 144 67.29 -10.21 -23.35
C GLU A 144 68.43 -10.54 -22.39
N TYR A 145 68.15 -10.48 -21.09
CA TYR A 145 69.07 -10.91 -20.06
C TYR A 145 68.37 -11.90 -19.14
N LYS A 146 69.13 -12.85 -18.60
CA LYS A 146 68.66 -13.76 -17.56
C LYS A 146 69.19 -13.28 -16.22
N GLU A 147 68.30 -13.17 -15.26
CA GLU A 147 68.63 -12.80 -13.88
C GLU A 147 67.98 -13.78 -12.91
N GLU A 148 68.74 -14.22 -11.92
CA GLU A 148 68.25 -15.06 -10.83
C GLU A 148 67.35 -14.21 -9.92
N GLN A 149 66.03 -14.45 -9.97
CA GLN A 149 65.05 -13.76 -9.15
C GLN A 149 64.45 -14.68 -8.09
N THR A 150 64.14 -14.11 -6.92
CA THR A 150 63.33 -14.81 -5.92
C THR A 150 61.87 -14.78 -6.34
N VAL A 151 61.30 -15.95 -6.62
CA VAL A 151 59.94 -16.05 -7.18
C VAL A 151 58.85 -16.25 -6.13
N ASN A 152 59.22 -16.61 -4.89
CA ASN A 152 58.28 -16.85 -3.79
C ASN A 152 58.22 -15.68 -2.79
N SER A 153 57.05 -15.43 -2.19
CA SER A 153 56.77 -14.28 -1.30
C SER A 153 57.22 -14.49 0.16
N MET A 154 57.67 -15.70 0.54
CA MET A 154 58.22 -16.16 1.84
C MET A 154 57.34 -16.04 3.10
N VAL A 155 56.51 -15.00 3.24
CA VAL A 155 55.59 -14.83 4.37
C VAL A 155 54.19 -14.55 3.85
N PRO A 156 53.23 -15.47 4.06
CA PRO A 156 51.86 -15.24 3.66
C PRO A 156 51.22 -14.07 4.39
N ILE A 157 50.32 -13.36 3.72
CA ILE A 157 49.63 -12.18 4.25
C ILE A 157 48.88 -12.47 5.56
N TRP A 158 48.32 -13.67 5.75
CA TRP A 158 47.62 -14.07 6.99
C TRP A 158 48.55 -14.35 8.18
N ARG A 159 49.87 -14.41 7.97
CA ARG A 159 50.88 -14.54 9.05
C ARG A 159 51.59 -13.21 9.35
N LYS A 160 51.38 -12.18 8.53
CA LYS A 160 51.92 -10.84 8.76
C LYS A 160 51.11 -10.11 9.83
N ASN A 161 51.75 -9.18 10.55
CA ASN A 161 51.02 -8.36 11.51
C ASN A 161 50.05 -7.43 10.76
N LYS A 162 48.83 -7.27 11.28
CA LYS A 162 47.82 -6.38 10.68
C LYS A 162 48.31 -4.95 10.49
N SER A 163 49.20 -4.46 11.36
CA SER A 163 49.76 -3.10 11.26
C SER A 163 50.72 -2.90 10.09
N GLU A 164 51.22 -4.00 9.50
CA GLU A 164 52.14 -3.98 8.36
C GLU A 164 51.39 -4.09 7.02
N LEU A 165 50.06 -4.22 7.05
CA LEU A 165 49.22 -4.46 5.89
C LEU A 165 48.28 -3.27 5.65
N THR A 166 48.10 -2.96 4.37
CA THR A 166 47.17 -1.94 3.88
C THR A 166 45.89 -2.59 3.35
N GLU A 167 44.82 -1.80 3.19
CA GLU A 167 43.57 -2.27 2.52
C GLU A 167 43.81 -2.74 1.08
N GLU A 168 44.79 -2.14 0.40
CA GLU A 168 45.18 -2.53 -0.96
C GLU A 168 45.81 -3.93 -0.98
N ASP A 169 46.58 -4.31 0.03
CA ASP A 169 47.15 -5.66 0.16
C ASP A 169 46.05 -6.73 0.26
N TYR A 170 44.99 -6.47 1.02
CA TYR A 170 43.85 -7.38 1.11
C TYR A 170 43.04 -7.44 -0.18
N THR A 171 42.87 -6.30 -0.86
CA THR A 171 42.17 -6.23 -2.15
C THR A 171 42.94 -7.00 -3.23
N ASN A 172 44.26 -6.82 -3.29
CA ASN A 172 45.13 -7.56 -4.19
C ASN A 172 45.08 -9.05 -3.87
N PHE A 173 45.14 -9.44 -2.60
CA PHE A 173 45.01 -10.84 -2.20
C PHE A 173 43.65 -11.44 -2.62
N TYR A 174 42.55 -10.70 -2.48
CA TYR A 174 41.22 -11.14 -2.94
C TYR A 174 41.19 -11.40 -4.46
N MET A 175 41.81 -10.52 -5.24
CA MET A 175 41.91 -10.63 -6.70
C MET A 175 42.84 -11.75 -7.15
N GLU A 176 44.02 -11.89 -6.52
CA GLU A 176 44.99 -12.94 -6.80
C GLU A 176 44.40 -14.34 -6.57
N LYS A 177 43.62 -14.48 -5.49
CA LYS A 177 42.88 -15.70 -5.16
C LYS A 177 41.65 -15.94 -6.03
N ARG A 178 41.25 -14.96 -6.84
CA ARG A 178 40.08 -15.02 -7.72
C ARG A 178 38.79 -15.38 -6.98
N TYR A 179 38.63 -14.87 -5.76
CA TYR A 179 37.40 -15.07 -4.99
C TYR A 179 36.17 -14.39 -5.63
N GLY A 180 36.41 -13.37 -6.45
CA GLY A 180 35.42 -12.70 -7.29
C GLY A 180 36.09 -11.79 -8.30
N PHE A 181 35.31 -11.28 -9.26
CA PHE A 181 35.75 -10.22 -10.20
C PHE A 181 35.45 -8.81 -9.66
N ASP A 182 34.81 -8.73 -8.50
CA ASP A 182 34.45 -7.52 -7.77
C ASP A 182 35.51 -7.16 -6.71
N LYS A 183 35.25 -6.12 -5.92
CA LYS A 183 36.05 -5.81 -4.73
C LYS A 183 35.31 -6.26 -3.48
N PRO A 184 35.99 -6.72 -2.43
CA PRO A 184 35.32 -7.08 -1.18
C PRO A 184 34.80 -5.81 -0.47
N LEU A 185 33.58 -5.86 0.05
CA LEU A 185 33.01 -4.78 0.88
C LEU A 185 33.76 -4.64 2.20
N LYS A 186 34.23 -5.76 2.76
CA LYS A 186 35.00 -5.79 3.99
C LYS A 186 35.88 -7.03 4.06
N HIS A 187 37.03 -6.90 4.70
CA HIS A 187 37.90 -8.00 5.06
C HIS A 187 37.93 -8.20 6.59
N LEU A 188 38.17 -9.44 7.03
CA LEU A 188 38.40 -9.79 8.42
C LEU A 188 39.71 -10.55 8.50
N HIS A 189 40.71 -9.99 9.16
CA HIS A 189 41.94 -10.70 9.52
C HIS A 189 41.81 -11.21 10.96
N ILE A 190 41.90 -12.51 11.18
CA ILE A 190 41.78 -13.16 12.48
C ILE A 190 43.11 -13.86 12.78
N SER A 191 43.62 -13.63 13.98
CA SER A 191 44.72 -14.39 14.56
C SER A 191 44.25 -14.83 15.96
N ALA A 192 44.24 -16.14 16.20
CA ALA A 192 43.71 -16.74 17.41
C ALA A 192 44.76 -17.68 18.01
N ASP A 193 45.22 -17.37 19.22
CA ASP A 193 46.25 -18.12 19.97
C ASP A 193 45.66 -18.83 21.21
N GLY A 194 44.41 -19.29 21.12
CA GLY A 194 43.62 -19.80 22.25
C GLY A 194 43.55 -21.33 22.32
N ALA A 195 42.35 -21.86 22.56
CA ALA A 195 42.09 -23.31 22.59
C ALA A 195 42.29 -24.00 21.24
N VAL A 196 42.34 -23.23 20.15
CA VAL A 196 42.75 -23.63 18.80
C VAL A 196 43.62 -22.50 18.25
N VAL A 197 44.76 -22.84 17.65
CA VAL A 197 45.66 -21.86 17.04
C VAL A 197 45.42 -21.80 15.53
N TYR A 198 44.99 -20.63 15.05
CA TYR A 198 44.78 -20.43 13.62
C TYR A 198 44.85 -18.96 13.21
N ASN A 199 45.22 -18.74 11.95
CA ASN A 199 45.09 -17.46 11.27
C ASN A 199 44.04 -17.58 10.16
N ALA A 200 43.26 -16.54 9.92
CA ALA A 200 42.28 -16.53 8.85
C ALA A 200 42.16 -15.14 8.24
N ILE A 201 41.95 -15.10 6.92
CA ILE A 201 41.51 -13.89 6.22
C ILE A 201 40.20 -14.22 5.53
N LEU A 202 39.15 -13.50 5.90
CA LEU A 202 37.81 -13.65 5.36
C LEU A 202 37.40 -12.38 4.62
N PHE A 203 36.54 -12.53 3.63
CA PHE A 203 36.04 -11.46 2.77
C PHE A 203 34.53 -11.56 2.64
N ILE A 204 33.89 -10.40 2.68
CA ILE A 204 32.48 -10.21 2.31
C ILE A 204 32.49 -9.65 0.88
N PRO A 205 32.09 -10.44 -0.13
CA PRO A 205 31.99 -9.96 -1.52
C PRO A 205 30.98 -8.82 -1.65
N GLU A 206 31.11 -8.00 -2.70
CA GLU A 206 30.12 -6.97 -3.03
C GLU A 206 28.94 -7.56 -3.79
N ASN A 207 29.18 -8.56 -4.65
CA ASN A 207 28.15 -9.15 -5.51
C ASN A 207 28.03 -10.66 -5.31
N THR A 208 26.83 -11.19 -5.56
CA THR A 208 26.63 -12.64 -5.63
C THR A 208 27.25 -13.23 -6.89
N PRO A 209 27.93 -14.39 -6.82
CA PRO A 209 28.29 -15.13 -8.03
C PRO A 209 27.03 -15.63 -8.76
N PHE A 210 27.12 -15.85 -10.07
CA PHE A 210 25.96 -16.19 -10.93
C PHE A 210 25.25 -17.48 -10.51
N ASP A 211 26.01 -18.45 -9.99
CA ASP A 211 25.54 -19.75 -9.54
C ASP A 211 25.05 -19.77 -8.08
N TYR A 212 25.13 -18.66 -7.33
CA TYR A 212 24.94 -18.65 -5.87
C TYR A 212 23.67 -19.33 -5.34
N TYR A 213 22.55 -19.18 -6.04
CA TYR A 213 21.26 -19.76 -5.65
C TYR A 213 20.92 -21.06 -6.38
N THR A 214 21.88 -21.64 -7.12
CA THR A 214 21.70 -22.91 -7.82
C THR A 214 22.19 -24.08 -6.97
N LYS A 215 21.82 -25.31 -7.36
CA LYS A 215 22.23 -26.52 -6.61
C LYS A 215 23.70 -26.83 -6.74
N GLU A 216 24.33 -26.27 -7.77
CA GLU A 216 25.74 -26.47 -8.12
C GLU A 216 26.67 -25.57 -7.29
N TYR A 217 26.14 -24.58 -6.57
CA TYR A 217 26.95 -23.72 -5.72
C TYR A 217 27.56 -24.49 -4.56
N GLU A 218 28.88 -24.38 -4.43
CA GLU A 218 29.64 -25.03 -3.38
C GLU A 218 30.25 -23.96 -2.46
N LYS A 219 29.75 -23.92 -1.23
CA LYS A 219 30.24 -23.04 -0.15
C LYS A 219 31.54 -23.58 0.44
N GLY A 220 32.33 -22.69 1.04
CA GLY A 220 33.48 -23.08 1.86
C GLY A 220 34.63 -22.09 1.81
N LEU A 221 35.55 -22.25 2.77
CA LEU A 221 36.80 -21.51 2.85
C LEU A 221 37.99 -22.40 2.46
N GLU A 222 39.04 -21.81 1.89
CA GLU A 222 40.29 -22.54 1.66
C GLU A 222 40.90 -22.93 3.01
N LEU A 223 41.18 -24.21 3.21
CA LEU A 223 41.75 -24.72 4.46
C LEU A 223 43.21 -25.10 4.26
N TYR A 224 44.07 -24.48 5.05
CA TYR A 224 45.50 -24.69 5.09
C TYR A 224 45.90 -25.32 6.42
N SER A 225 46.94 -26.15 6.37
CA SER A 225 47.67 -26.59 7.56
C SER A 225 49.15 -26.33 7.39
N ASN A 226 49.72 -25.56 8.32
CA ASN A 226 51.13 -25.14 8.28
C ASN A 226 51.52 -24.50 6.92
N GLY A 227 50.62 -23.68 6.36
CA GLY A 227 50.82 -23.01 5.07
C GLY A 227 50.65 -23.90 3.84
N VAL A 228 50.28 -25.18 4.00
CA VAL A 228 49.99 -26.11 2.90
C VAL A 228 48.48 -26.22 2.71
N LEU A 229 48.00 -26.00 1.48
CA LEU A 229 46.59 -26.15 1.12
C LEU A 229 46.14 -27.60 1.27
N ILE A 230 45.07 -27.81 2.03
CA ILE A 230 44.47 -29.13 2.31
C ILE A 230 43.18 -29.30 1.53
N MET A 231 42.32 -28.28 1.52
CA MET A 231 41.04 -28.32 0.84
C MET A 231 40.68 -26.95 0.28
N ASP A 232 40.27 -26.91 -0.99
CA ASP A 232 39.90 -25.67 -1.70
C ASP A 232 38.62 -25.04 -1.12
N LYS A 233 37.64 -25.88 -0.73
CA LYS A 233 36.35 -25.43 -0.17
C LYS A 233 35.92 -26.26 1.03
N CYS A 234 36.24 -25.77 2.22
CA CYS A 234 35.78 -26.34 3.48
C CYS A 234 34.40 -25.80 3.87
N GLY A 235 33.33 -26.52 3.49
CA GLY A 235 31.96 -26.15 3.85
C GLY A 235 31.67 -26.18 5.36
N ASP A 236 32.37 -27.02 6.13
CA ASP A 236 32.17 -27.19 7.57
C ASP A 236 32.62 -25.97 8.40
N LEU A 237 33.44 -25.08 7.83
CA LEU A 237 33.88 -23.86 8.49
C LEU A 237 32.82 -22.75 8.50
N LEU A 238 31.78 -22.87 7.67
CA LEU A 238 30.74 -21.85 7.50
C LEU A 238 29.34 -22.45 7.64
N PRO A 239 28.44 -21.85 8.43
CA PRO A 239 27.02 -22.19 8.32
C PRO A 239 26.47 -21.75 6.95
N ASP A 240 25.39 -22.38 6.49
CA ASP A 240 24.82 -22.12 5.16
C ASP A 240 24.46 -20.64 4.96
N TYR A 241 23.93 -19.97 5.99
CA TYR A 241 23.58 -18.55 5.92
C TYR A 241 24.77 -17.58 5.80
N PHE A 242 26.00 -18.05 5.99
CA PHE A 242 27.24 -17.30 5.72
C PHE A 242 28.04 -17.92 4.56
N GLY A 243 27.43 -18.76 3.73
CA GLY A 243 28.10 -19.42 2.59
C GLY A 243 28.69 -18.47 1.54
N PHE A 244 28.26 -17.19 1.54
CA PHE A 244 28.82 -16.14 0.70
C PHE A 244 30.25 -15.73 1.08
N VAL A 245 30.68 -15.97 2.31
CA VAL A 245 32.00 -15.54 2.79
C VAL A 245 33.09 -16.31 2.04
N LYS A 246 34.07 -15.56 1.51
CA LYS A 246 35.25 -16.11 0.83
C LYS A 246 36.49 -15.90 1.68
N GLY A 247 37.53 -16.68 1.46
CA GLY A 247 38.77 -16.53 2.19
C GLY A 247 39.37 -17.87 2.60
N MET A 248 40.29 -17.78 3.56
CA MET A 248 41.13 -18.89 3.95
C MET A 248 41.34 -18.98 5.46
N VAL A 249 41.69 -20.19 5.91
CA VAL A 249 42.03 -20.51 7.30
C VAL A 249 43.29 -21.37 7.31
N ASP A 250 44.33 -20.97 8.05
CA ASP A 250 45.57 -21.72 8.26
C ASP A 250 45.71 -22.08 9.74
N SER A 251 45.77 -23.38 10.04
CA SER A 251 45.93 -23.88 11.41
C SER A 251 47.04 -24.92 11.50
N GLU A 252 47.89 -24.76 12.50
CA GLU A 252 49.02 -25.67 12.76
C GLU A 252 48.58 -26.93 13.51
N ASP A 253 47.40 -26.90 14.14
CA ASP A 253 46.89 -27.94 15.05
C ASP A 253 46.11 -29.07 14.36
N LEU A 254 45.83 -28.96 13.06
CA LEU A 254 44.95 -29.89 12.33
C LEU A 254 45.61 -31.26 12.10
N SER A 255 44.92 -32.32 12.51
CA SER A 255 45.36 -33.72 12.32
C SER A 255 45.03 -34.20 10.90
N LEU A 256 46.03 -34.25 10.00
CA LEU A 256 45.84 -34.66 8.60
C LEU A 256 45.80 -36.19 8.43
N ASN A 257 44.92 -36.67 7.54
CA ASN A 257 44.91 -38.07 7.11
C ASN A 257 45.99 -38.37 6.04
N ILE A 258 46.20 -39.65 5.71
CA ILE A 258 47.24 -40.09 4.77
C ILE A 258 47.02 -39.57 3.34
N SER A 259 45.76 -39.43 2.90
CA SER A 259 45.43 -38.96 1.55
C SER A 259 45.49 -37.44 1.39
N ARG A 260 45.57 -36.67 2.49
CA ARG A 260 45.53 -35.19 2.51
C ARG A 260 44.28 -34.57 1.87
N GLU A 261 43.27 -35.36 1.52
CA GLU A 261 42.06 -34.94 0.80
C GLU A 261 40.79 -34.93 1.66
N MET A 262 40.79 -35.59 2.83
CA MET A 262 39.63 -35.66 3.74
C MET A 262 40.06 -35.40 5.19
N LEU A 263 39.45 -34.42 5.86
CA LEU A 263 39.62 -34.26 7.30
C LEU A 263 38.82 -35.34 8.06
N GLN A 264 39.45 -35.97 9.04
CA GLN A 264 38.71 -36.74 10.06
C GLN A 264 37.97 -35.73 10.95
N HIS A 265 36.72 -36.00 11.33
CA HIS A 265 35.86 -35.12 12.13
C HIS A 265 36.56 -34.61 13.40
N ASP A 266 37.18 -33.44 13.30
CA ASP A 266 38.00 -32.86 14.35
C ASP A 266 37.18 -31.86 15.17
N ARG A 267 37.13 -32.07 16.48
CA ARG A 267 36.55 -31.14 17.45
C ARG A 267 37.16 -29.72 17.30
N GLN A 268 38.40 -29.62 16.87
CA GLN A 268 39.07 -28.35 16.59
C GLN A 268 38.39 -27.59 15.43
N LEU A 269 38.01 -28.29 14.35
CA LEU A 269 37.36 -27.67 13.19
C LEU A 269 36.03 -27.02 13.58
N SER A 270 35.23 -27.70 14.41
CA SER A 270 33.97 -27.15 14.93
C SER A 270 34.17 -25.92 15.83
N LEU A 271 35.27 -25.87 16.59
CA LEU A 271 35.62 -24.69 17.41
C LEU A 271 36.04 -23.50 16.53
N ILE A 272 36.85 -23.75 15.50
CA ILE A 272 37.24 -22.74 14.51
C ILE A 272 35.99 -22.21 13.79
N ALA A 273 35.12 -23.09 13.29
CA ALA A 273 33.86 -22.72 12.65
C ALA A 273 32.97 -21.85 13.54
N LYS A 274 32.84 -22.19 14.83
CA LYS A 274 32.09 -21.40 15.81
C LYS A 274 32.70 -20.00 16.01
N ASN A 275 34.03 -19.90 16.10
CA ASN A 275 34.73 -18.63 16.25
C ASN A 275 34.57 -17.75 15.01
N ILE A 276 34.74 -18.33 13.82
CA ILE A 276 34.52 -17.66 12.53
C ILE A 276 33.08 -17.15 12.41
N LYS A 277 32.09 -18.00 12.71
CA LYS A 277 30.67 -17.60 12.72
C LYS A 277 30.43 -16.37 13.59
N ASN A 278 30.94 -16.37 14.83
CA ASN A 278 30.77 -15.25 15.74
C ASN A 278 31.47 -13.98 15.24
N LYS A 279 32.66 -14.11 14.65
CA LYS A 279 33.40 -12.98 14.06
C LYS A 279 32.69 -12.38 12.85
N ILE A 280 32.13 -13.22 11.97
CA ILE A 280 31.32 -12.77 10.83
C ILE A 280 30.08 -12.01 11.33
N LYS A 281 29.33 -12.58 12.29
CA LYS A 281 28.17 -11.89 12.90
C LYS A 281 28.56 -10.53 13.45
N SER A 282 29.60 -10.45 14.29
CA SER A 282 30.04 -9.18 14.87
C SER A 282 30.50 -8.17 13.81
N GLN A 283 31.15 -8.63 12.73
CA GLN A 283 31.57 -7.74 11.66
C GLN A 283 30.37 -7.18 10.87
N LEU A 284 29.37 -8.01 10.58
CA LEU A 284 28.13 -7.56 9.93
C LEU A 284 27.37 -6.55 10.81
N GLN A 285 27.35 -6.76 12.13
CA GLN A 285 26.76 -5.80 13.07
C GLN A 285 27.51 -4.47 13.10
N SER A 286 28.85 -4.49 13.06
CA SER A 286 29.66 -3.26 12.95
C SER A 286 29.46 -2.58 11.60
N LEU A 287 29.41 -3.34 10.49
CA LEU A 287 29.15 -2.79 9.16
C LEU A 287 27.78 -2.10 9.11
N LEU A 288 26.73 -2.71 9.69
CA LEU A 288 25.40 -2.13 9.79
C LEU A 288 25.37 -0.80 10.56
N LYS A 289 26.17 -0.70 11.64
CA LYS A 289 26.18 0.45 12.56
C LYS A 289 27.09 1.59 12.07
N ASP A 290 28.29 1.25 11.62
CA ASP A 290 29.37 2.20 11.38
C ASP A 290 29.50 2.55 9.87
N GLU A 291 29.01 1.68 8.98
CA GLU A 291 29.17 1.79 7.51
C GLU A 291 27.88 1.41 6.76
N ARG A 292 26.75 2.08 7.07
CA ARG A 292 25.40 1.74 6.58
C ARG A 292 25.31 1.52 5.06
N GLU A 293 25.92 2.37 4.25
CA GLU A 293 25.89 2.25 2.79
C GLU A 293 26.52 0.93 2.30
N ASN A 294 27.64 0.52 2.90
CA ASN A 294 28.28 -0.76 2.58
C ASN A 294 27.42 -1.94 3.03
N TYR A 295 26.74 -1.82 4.17
CA TYR A 295 25.82 -2.84 4.63
C TYR A 295 24.60 -2.98 3.73
N GLU A 296 24.03 -1.89 3.23
CA GLU A 296 22.89 -1.93 2.30
C GLU A 296 23.26 -2.61 0.97
N LYS A 297 24.46 -2.35 0.44
CA LYS A 297 24.99 -3.09 -0.71
C LYS A 297 25.11 -4.59 -0.43
N PHE A 298 25.69 -4.94 0.73
CA PHE A 298 25.76 -6.33 1.19
C PHE A 298 24.37 -6.96 1.28
N TYR A 299 23.41 -6.25 1.86
CA TYR A 299 22.06 -6.76 2.09
C TYR A 299 21.28 -6.91 0.78
N GLN A 300 21.52 -6.05 -0.21
CA GLN A 300 20.96 -6.19 -1.54
C GLN A 300 21.44 -7.49 -2.23
N ALA A 301 22.71 -7.85 -2.05
CA ALA A 301 23.26 -9.08 -2.63
C ALA A 301 22.86 -10.34 -1.83
N PHE A 302 22.98 -10.31 -0.50
CA PHE A 302 22.94 -11.50 0.35
C PHE A 302 21.82 -11.50 1.42
N GLY A 303 20.99 -10.46 1.49
CA GLY A 303 19.91 -10.35 2.48
C GLY A 303 18.91 -11.50 2.41
N ARG A 304 18.60 -12.00 1.20
CA ARG A 304 17.75 -13.19 1.01
C ARG A 304 18.33 -14.43 1.70
N GLN A 305 19.65 -14.62 1.67
CA GLN A 305 20.31 -15.72 2.35
C GLN A 305 20.18 -15.62 3.87
N LEU A 306 20.26 -14.41 4.42
CA LEU A 306 20.06 -14.20 5.86
C LEU A 306 18.62 -14.53 6.27
N LYS A 307 17.63 -14.07 5.49
CA LYS A 307 16.21 -14.39 5.70
C LYS A 307 15.96 -15.91 5.62
N TYR A 308 16.60 -16.59 4.65
CA TYR A 308 16.56 -18.05 4.56
C TYR A 308 17.15 -18.73 5.79
N GLY A 309 18.30 -18.26 6.29
CA GLY A 309 18.90 -18.78 7.53
C GLY A 309 18.04 -18.62 8.78
N VAL A 310 17.16 -17.61 8.81
CA VAL A 310 16.18 -17.42 9.90
C VAL A 310 15.06 -18.44 9.80
N TYR A 311 14.62 -18.77 8.59
CA TYR A 311 13.55 -19.73 8.34
C TYR A 311 14.02 -21.19 8.41
N SER A 312 15.24 -21.48 7.95
CA SER A 312 15.79 -22.84 7.87
C SER A 312 15.93 -23.49 9.24
N ASP A 313 15.95 -24.83 9.25
CA ASP A 313 16.11 -25.64 10.47
C ASP A 313 15.14 -25.25 11.60
N TYR A 314 13.90 -24.88 11.25
CA TYR A 314 12.87 -24.48 12.22
C TYR A 314 13.28 -23.30 13.11
N GLY A 315 14.04 -22.35 12.57
CA GLY A 315 14.37 -21.11 13.27
C GLY A 315 15.44 -21.20 14.34
N VAL A 316 16.23 -22.29 14.37
CA VAL A 316 17.35 -22.46 15.32
C VAL A 316 18.35 -21.29 15.29
N ASN A 317 18.50 -20.64 14.14
CA ASN A 317 19.46 -19.55 13.95
C ASN A 317 18.85 -18.14 14.08
N LYS A 318 17.57 -18.01 14.44
CA LYS A 318 16.86 -16.72 14.46
C LYS A 318 17.55 -15.65 15.32
N ASP A 319 17.96 -16.00 16.54
CA ASP A 319 18.65 -15.07 17.46
C ASP A 319 20.05 -14.66 16.95
N THR A 320 20.63 -15.46 16.05
CA THR A 320 21.90 -15.13 15.41
C THR A 320 21.71 -14.06 14.33
N LEU A 321 20.57 -14.07 13.63
CA LEU A 321 20.38 -13.36 12.37
C LEU A 321 19.35 -12.21 12.43
N GLN A 322 18.41 -12.21 13.37
CA GLN A 322 17.32 -11.23 13.44
C GLN A 322 17.80 -9.76 13.48
N ASP A 323 18.93 -9.49 14.15
CA ASP A 323 19.51 -8.14 14.25
C ASP A 323 20.22 -7.68 12.96
N LEU A 324 20.32 -8.56 11.96
CA LEU A 324 20.93 -8.29 10.66
C LEU A 324 19.88 -8.03 9.56
N LEU A 325 18.59 -8.20 9.87
CA LEU A 325 17.53 -8.03 8.89
C LEU A 325 17.16 -6.56 8.73
N LEU A 326 16.98 -6.16 7.46
CA LEU A 326 16.45 -4.87 7.04
C LEU A 326 15.16 -5.05 6.23
N PHE A 327 14.23 -4.13 6.43
CA PHE A 327 12.95 -4.07 5.71
C PHE A 327 12.63 -2.63 5.33
N SER A 328 11.90 -2.43 4.24
CA SER A 328 11.45 -1.09 3.84
C SER A 328 10.39 -0.59 4.82
N SER A 329 10.45 0.68 5.20
CA SER A 329 9.52 1.30 6.18
C SER A 329 8.60 2.32 5.54
N SER A 330 7.33 2.35 5.96
CA SER A 330 6.34 3.36 5.55
C SER A 330 6.72 4.78 5.96
N LYS A 331 7.45 4.94 7.07
CA LYS A 331 7.81 6.23 7.66
C LYS A 331 9.10 6.79 7.07
N GLU A 332 10.16 5.97 7.06
CA GLU A 332 11.49 6.39 6.59
C GLU A 332 11.64 6.28 5.06
N LYS A 333 10.76 5.52 4.39
CA LYS A 333 10.82 5.21 2.95
C LYS A 333 12.17 4.63 2.51
N LYS A 334 12.85 3.94 3.43
CA LYS A 334 14.16 3.31 3.28
C LYS A 334 14.20 1.99 4.04
N LEU A 335 15.26 1.23 3.82
CA LEU A 335 15.56 0.04 4.61
C LEU A 335 15.85 0.42 6.06
N VAL A 336 15.16 -0.21 7.00
CA VAL A 336 15.33 -0.05 8.45
C VAL A 336 15.51 -1.40 9.13
N SER A 337 16.25 -1.43 10.24
CA SER A 337 16.37 -2.62 11.08
C SER A 337 15.18 -2.77 12.03
N LEU A 338 15.00 -3.98 12.58
CA LEU A 338 13.99 -4.22 13.61
C LEU A 338 14.24 -3.39 14.87
N ASP A 339 15.51 -3.16 15.22
CA ASP A 339 15.89 -2.31 16.36
C ASP A 339 15.53 -0.84 16.12
N GLU A 340 15.82 -0.34 14.92
CA GLU A 340 15.46 1.00 14.46
C GLU A 340 13.94 1.20 14.54
N TYR A 341 13.14 0.24 14.07
CA TYR A 341 11.68 0.28 14.18
C TYR A 341 11.23 0.35 15.66
N VAL A 342 11.69 -0.58 16.50
CA VAL A 342 11.28 -0.65 17.93
C VAL A 342 11.67 0.63 18.68
N SER A 343 12.82 1.23 18.36
CA SER A 343 13.25 2.49 18.97
C SER A 343 12.34 3.68 18.68
N ARG A 344 11.54 3.63 17.60
CA ARG A 344 10.61 4.67 17.16
C ARG A 344 9.14 4.33 17.48
N MET A 345 8.86 3.17 18.05
CA MET A 345 7.51 2.78 18.43
C MET A 345 6.95 3.74 19.49
N PRO A 346 5.76 4.32 19.26
CA PRO A 346 5.00 5.01 20.30
C PRO A 346 4.68 4.10 21.49
N GLU A 347 4.50 4.68 22.68
CA GLU A 347 4.25 3.91 23.92
C GLU A 347 2.96 3.08 23.87
N ASP A 348 1.94 3.58 23.17
CA ASP A 348 0.65 2.94 22.97
C ASP A 348 0.68 1.84 21.88
N GLN A 349 1.77 1.75 21.10
CA GLN A 349 1.91 0.75 20.06
C GLN A 349 2.27 -0.63 20.63
N LYS A 350 1.32 -1.58 20.53
CA LYS A 350 1.46 -2.94 21.05
C LYS A 350 2.29 -3.87 20.15
N TYR A 351 2.14 -3.78 18.83
CA TYR A 351 2.68 -4.73 17.85
C TYR A 351 3.65 -4.07 16.85
N ILE A 352 4.53 -4.87 16.25
CA ILE A 352 5.29 -4.48 15.05
C ILE A 352 4.41 -4.76 13.83
N TYR A 353 3.93 -3.71 13.16
CA TYR A 353 3.05 -3.86 12.00
C TYR A 353 3.82 -4.10 10.72
N TYR A 354 3.35 -5.03 9.90
CA TYR A 354 3.90 -5.30 8.57
C TYR A 354 2.81 -5.55 7.53
N ALA A 355 3.18 -5.34 6.27
CA ALA A 355 2.35 -5.57 5.11
C ALA A 355 3.16 -6.22 4.01
N SER A 356 2.57 -7.18 3.31
CA SER A 356 3.25 -7.96 2.29
C SER A 356 2.59 -7.77 0.93
N GLY A 357 3.39 -7.78 -0.13
CA GLY A 357 2.91 -7.65 -1.50
C GLY A 357 4.05 -7.57 -2.49
N GLU A 358 3.73 -7.67 -3.79
CA GLU A 358 4.73 -7.74 -4.86
C GLU A 358 5.59 -6.47 -5.01
N SER A 359 5.10 -5.32 -4.52
CA SER A 359 5.85 -4.06 -4.56
C SER A 359 5.38 -3.11 -3.45
N ILE A 360 6.25 -2.17 -3.07
CA ILE A 360 5.92 -1.11 -2.11
C ILE A 360 4.69 -0.32 -2.56
N GLU A 361 4.61 0.06 -3.85
CA GLU A 361 3.47 0.80 -4.41
C GLU A 361 2.15 0.05 -4.28
N ARG A 362 2.16 -1.29 -4.40
CA ARG A 362 0.96 -2.11 -4.22
C ARG A 362 0.55 -2.20 -2.75
N ILE A 363 1.53 -2.33 -1.85
CA ILE A 363 1.31 -2.37 -0.41
C ILE A 363 0.72 -1.05 0.09
N GLU A 364 1.22 0.09 -0.39
CA GLU A 364 0.71 1.42 -0.03
C GLU A 364 -0.75 1.66 -0.46
N LYS A 365 -1.24 0.91 -1.45
CA LYS A 365 -2.64 0.98 -1.93
C LYS A 365 -3.58 -0.01 -1.22
N LEU A 366 -3.09 -0.77 -0.23
CA LEU A 366 -3.93 -1.72 0.51
C LEU A 366 -4.89 -0.95 1.44
N PRO A 367 -6.22 -1.17 1.36
CA PRO A 367 -7.18 -0.49 2.24
C PRO A 367 -6.89 -0.65 3.74
N GLN A 368 -6.26 -1.77 4.12
CA GLN A 368 -5.95 -2.10 5.50
C GLN A 368 -4.81 -1.25 6.09
N ILE A 369 -4.05 -0.53 5.25
CA ILE A 369 -2.91 0.28 5.70
C ILE A 369 -3.36 1.64 6.27
N GLU A 370 -4.46 2.20 5.77
CA GLU A 370 -4.96 3.54 6.12
C GLU A 370 -5.09 3.72 7.63
N GLY A 371 -5.80 2.80 8.30
CA GLY A 371 -6.05 2.90 9.74
C GLY A 371 -4.80 2.81 10.62
N VAL A 372 -3.74 2.13 10.17
CA VAL A 372 -2.46 2.03 10.90
C VAL A 372 -1.66 3.31 10.74
N LEU A 373 -1.62 3.86 9.52
CA LEU A 373 -0.90 5.11 9.22
C LEU A 373 -1.59 6.34 9.84
N ASP A 374 -2.92 6.37 9.90
CA ASP A 374 -3.70 7.46 10.52
C ASP A 374 -3.43 7.59 12.03
N LYS A 375 -3.19 6.47 12.73
CA LYS A 375 -2.75 6.46 14.14
C LYS A 375 -1.26 6.85 14.29
N GLY A 376 -0.54 7.04 13.19
CA GLY A 376 0.86 7.42 13.15
C GLY A 376 1.85 6.25 13.36
N TYR A 377 1.37 5.00 13.26
CA TYR A 377 2.21 3.82 13.44
C TYR A 377 2.99 3.48 12.16
N GLU A 378 4.24 3.05 12.35
CA GLU A 378 5.13 2.63 11.26
C GLU A 378 4.74 1.23 10.76
N VAL A 379 4.82 0.98 9.45
CA VAL A 379 4.54 -0.34 8.82
C VAL A 379 5.78 -0.80 8.07
N LEU A 380 6.23 -2.03 8.32
CA LEU A 380 7.28 -2.68 7.54
C LEU A 380 6.70 -3.28 6.25
N TYR A 381 7.36 -3.05 5.12
CA TYR A 381 6.97 -3.55 3.81
C TYR A 381 7.80 -4.78 3.46
N PHE A 382 7.10 -5.89 3.22
CA PHE A 382 7.66 -7.18 2.83
C PHE A 382 7.38 -7.42 1.36
N THR A 383 8.44 -7.44 0.57
CA THR A 383 8.38 -7.63 -0.88
C THR A 383 8.95 -8.96 -1.34
N ASP A 384 9.71 -9.64 -0.48
CA ASP A 384 10.25 -10.96 -0.78
C ASP A 384 9.32 -12.07 -0.29
N ASP A 385 9.22 -13.15 -1.06
CA ASP A 385 8.43 -14.34 -0.72
C ASP A 385 8.80 -14.97 0.63
N ILE A 386 10.05 -14.83 1.06
CA ILE A 386 10.57 -15.42 2.29
C ILE A 386 10.32 -14.58 3.54
N ASP A 387 9.92 -13.31 3.40
CA ASP A 387 9.84 -12.35 4.51
C ASP A 387 8.88 -12.82 5.61
N GLU A 388 7.65 -13.18 5.22
CA GLU A 388 6.63 -13.65 6.18
C GLU A 388 7.03 -14.96 6.88
N PHE A 389 7.73 -15.85 6.18
CA PHE A 389 8.21 -17.10 6.78
C PHE A 389 9.33 -16.82 7.80
N ALA A 390 10.25 -15.90 7.49
CA ALA A 390 11.32 -15.52 8.38
C ALA A 390 10.78 -14.88 9.68
N ILE A 391 9.90 -13.87 9.58
CA ILE A 391 9.36 -13.21 10.77
C ILE A 391 8.44 -14.10 11.61
N LYS A 392 7.72 -15.06 11.00
CA LYS A 392 6.96 -16.07 11.74
C LYS A 392 7.85 -16.94 12.62
N MET A 393 9.04 -17.32 12.14
CA MET A 393 10.01 -18.06 12.95
C MET A 393 10.61 -17.22 14.08
N ILE A 394 10.76 -15.91 13.87
CA ILE A 394 11.19 -14.97 14.93
C ILE A 394 10.15 -14.93 16.06
N THR A 395 8.85 -14.93 15.72
CA THR A 395 7.70 -14.86 16.64
C THR A 395 7.54 -13.48 17.30
N ASN A 396 8.55 -13.01 18.04
CA ASN A 396 8.59 -11.68 18.64
C ASN A 396 10.01 -11.11 18.63
N TYR A 397 10.13 -9.79 18.61
CA TYR A 397 11.40 -9.08 18.69
C TYR A 397 11.33 -8.09 19.86
N LYS A 398 12.24 -8.22 20.84
CA LYS A 398 12.24 -7.42 22.08
C LYS A 398 10.85 -7.36 22.74
N GLU A 399 10.22 -8.52 22.92
CA GLU A 399 8.88 -8.70 23.52
C GLU A 399 7.71 -8.10 22.70
N LYS A 400 7.97 -7.58 21.50
CA LYS A 400 6.94 -7.08 20.58
C LYS A 400 6.62 -8.14 19.52
N GLU A 401 5.35 -8.52 19.43
CA GLU A 401 4.87 -9.48 18.44
C GLU A 401 4.69 -8.80 17.07
N PHE A 402 4.91 -9.57 15.99
CA PHE A 402 4.66 -9.13 14.62
C PHE A 402 3.19 -9.30 14.27
N LYS A 403 2.59 -8.29 13.62
CA LYS A 403 1.19 -8.32 13.21
C LYS A 403 1.01 -7.83 11.78
N SER A 404 0.41 -8.68 10.94
CA SER A 404 0.03 -8.29 9.58
C SER A 404 -1.11 -7.28 9.61
N ILE A 405 -1.04 -6.24 8.78
CA ILE A 405 -2.17 -5.31 8.58
C ILE A 405 -3.41 -6.00 8.01
N SER A 406 -3.26 -7.19 7.41
CA SER A 406 -4.37 -8.01 6.90
C SER A 406 -5.03 -8.87 7.98
N SER A 407 -4.51 -8.85 9.22
CA SER A 407 -5.07 -9.62 10.35
C SER A 407 -6.36 -8.98 10.87
N GLY A 408 -7.33 -9.81 11.26
CA GLY A 408 -8.65 -9.37 11.73
C GLY A 408 -8.68 -8.46 12.97
N ASP A 409 -7.70 -8.56 13.87
CA ASP A 409 -7.55 -7.67 15.05
C ASP A 409 -6.18 -6.99 15.01
N LEU A 410 -6.17 -5.68 14.77
CA LEU A 410 -4.93 -4.89 14.74
C LEU A 410 -4.56 -4.33 16.10
N GLY A 411 -5.44 -4.39 17.11
CA GLY A 411 -5.19 -3.79 18.43
C GLY A 411 -5.06 -2.26 18.44
N ILE A 412 -5.56 -1.59 17.41
CA ILE A 412 -5.54 -0.11 17.25
C ILE A 412 -6.90 0.55 17.53
N GLU A 413 -7.90 -0.26 17.87
CA GLU A 413 -9.31 0.16 18.00
C GLU A 413 -9.64 0.62 19.42
N ASP A 414 -10.37 1.75 19.51
CA ASP A 414 -10.90 2.28 20.76
C ASP A 414 -12.11 1.45 21.24
N SER A 415 -12.33 1.36 22.56
CA SER A 415 -13.36 0.46 23.12
C SER A 415 -14.79 0.80 22.70
N ALA A 416 -15.07 2.06 22.36
CA ALA A 416 -16.36 2.51 21.87
C ALA A 416 -16.65 2.04 20.43
N ASP A 417 -15.64 2.04 19.54
CA ASP A 417 -15.78 1.57 18.16
C ASP A 417 -16.08 0.07 18.10
N LYS A 418 -15.57 -0.69 19.09
CA LYS A 418 -15.85 -2.13 19.22
C LYS A 418 -17.31 -2.40 19.54
N GLU A 419 -17.88 -1.71 20.52
CA GLU A 419 -19.30 -1.86 20.89
C GLU A 419 -20.23 -1.47 19.75
N GLU A 420 -19.90 -0.40 19.02
CA GLU A 420 -20.69 0.04 17.87
C GLU A 420 -20.63 -0.97 16.72
N THR A 421 -19.46 -1.49 16.38
CA THR A 421 -19.34 -2.47 15.29
C THR A 421 -19.98 -3.80 15.65
N ASP A 422 -19.84 -4.26 16.90
CA ASP A 422 -20.46 -5.51 17.33
C ASP A 422 -22.00 -5.40 17.36
N ALA A 423 -22.55 -4.22 17.67
CA ALA A 423 -23.97 -3.94 17.47
C ALA A 423 -24.36 -3.99 15.97
N GLN A 424 -23.53 -3.43 15.10
CA GLN A 424 -23.76 -3.43 13.65
C GLN A 424 -23.68 -4.83 13.01
N ASP A 425 -22.78 -5.69 13.47
CA ASP A 425 -22.70 -7.09 13.03
C ASP A 425 -23.96 -7.87 13.44
N ASN A 426 -24.54 -7.56 14.59
CA ASN A 426 -25.81 -8.14 15.03
C ASN A 426 -27.00 -7.62 14.21
N ASP A 427 -27.07 -6.32 13.98
CA ASP A 427 -28.16 -5.68 13.24
C ASP A 427 -28.21 -6.12 11.76
N ASN A 428 -27.06 -6.46 11.15
CA ASN A 428 -26.94 -6.81 9.72
C ASN A 428 -26.62 -8.29 9.47
N LYS A 429 -26.80 -9.13 10.49
CA LYS A 429 -26.40 -10.54 10.44
C LYS A 429 -26.95 -11.29 9.23
N GLU A 430 -28.22 -11.08 8.90
CA GLU A 430 -28.89 -11.76 7.79
C GLU A 430 -28.35 -11.34 6.42
N LEU A 431 -28.03 -10.05 6.24
CA LEU A 431 -27.36 -9.56 5.03
C LEU A 431 -25.99 -10.20 4.87
N PHE A 432 -25.20 -10.25 5.95
CA PHE A 432 -23.87 -10.86 5.92
C PHE A 432 -23.91 -12.37 5.65
N GLU A 433 -24.89 -13.08 6.22
CA GLU A 433 -25.14 -14.50 5.93
C GLU A 433 -25.56 -14.70 4.46
N ALA A 434 -26.42 -13.84 3.91
CA ALA A 434 -26.83 -13.90 2.50
C ALA A 434 -25.64 -13.63 1.55
N MET A 435 -24.80 -12.63 1.85
CA MET A 435 -23.59 -12.35 1.10
C MET A 435 -22.61 -13.52 1.15
N GLN A 436 -22.40 -14.10 2.33
CA GLN A 436 -21.55 -15.27 2.50
C GLN A 436 -22.07 -16.47 1.69
N ALA A 437 -23.38 -16.71 1.70
CA ALA A 437 -24.01 -17.77 0.92
C ALA A 437 -23.78 -17.59 -0.60
N GLN A 438 -23.94 -16.37 -1.11
CA GLN A 438 -23.67 -16.03 -2.51
C GLN A 438 -22.19 -16.20 -2.90
N LEU A 439 -21.28 -15.98 -1.95
CA LEU A 439 -19.84 -16.15 -2.17
C LEU A 439 -19.40 -17.62 -2.21
N GLY A 440 -20.31 -18.57 -1.95
CA GLY A 440 -20.10 -20.00 -2.25
C GLY A 440 -18.89 -20.61 -1.55
N GLY A 441 -18.61 -20.21 -0.31
CA GLY A 441 -17.47 -20.70 0.49
C GLY A 441 -16.11 -20.09 0.15
N LYS A 442 -16.04 -19.04 -0.69
CA LYS A 442 -14.80 -18.30 -0.97
C LYS A 442 -14.30 -17.47 0.21
N VAL A 443 -15.20 -17.12 1.13
CA VAL A 443 -14.91 -16.41 2.37
C VAL A 443 -15.53 -17.19 3.53
N LYS A 444 -14.84 -17.16 4.67
CA LYS A 444 -15.29 -17.78 5.93
C LYS A 444 -16.36 -16.95 6.63
N ALA A 445 -16.32 -15.63 6.49
CA ALA A 445 -17.29 -14.72 7.09
C ALA A 445 -17.38 -13.41 6.30
N VAL A 446 -18.50 -12.71 6.48
CA VAL A 446 -18.72 -11.33 6.06
C VAL A 446 -19.05 -10.53 7.32
N LYS A 447 -18.44 -9.35 7.49
CA LYS A 447 -18.67 -8.50 8.68
C LYS A 447 -18.55 -7.01 8.36
N ALA A 448 -19.06 -6.17 9.24
CA ALA A 448 -18.80 -4.73 9.18
C ALA A 448 -17.31 -4.46 9.43
N SER A 449 -16.72 -3.56 8.64
CA SER A 449 -15.31 -3.20 8.81
C SER A 449 -15.12 -2.12 9.87
N LYS A 450 -14.16 -2.37 10.75
CA LYS A 450 -13.67 -1.41 11.75
C LYS A 450 -12.61 -0.45 11.19
N ARG A 451 -11.94 -0.88 10.11
CA ARG A 451 -10.73 -0.24 9.56
C ARG A 451 -10.94 0.51 8.25
N LEU A 452 -11.96 0.16 7.47
CA LEU A 452 -12.22 0.79 6.18
C LEU A 452 -12.69 2.24 6.36
N ARG A 453 -12.14 3.16 5.57
CA ARG A 453 -12.55 4.56 5.50
C ARG A 453 -13.03 4.90 4.09
N SER A 454 -12.11 4.91 3.13
CA SER A 454 -12.37 5.33 1.76
C SER A 454 -12.93 4.20 0.87
N HIS A 455 -12.55 2.96 1.17
CA HIS A 455 -12.82 1.78 0.36
C HIS A 455 -14.14 1.05 0.73
N PRO A 456 -14.89 0.49 -0.23
CA PRO A 456 -16.14 -0.29 -0.01
C PRO A 456 -15.95 -1.54 0.82
N VAL A 457 -14.88 -2.27 0.53
CA VAL A 457 -14.65 -3.61 1.04
C VAL A 457 -13.15 -3.85 1.15
N CYS A 458 -12.75 -4.75 2.03
CA CYS A 458 -11.43 -5.37 1.99
C CYS A 458 -11.52 -6.83 2.39
N LEU A 459 -10.46 -7.57 2.08
CA LEU A 459 -10.28 -8.93 2.57
C LEU A 459 -9.31 -8.89 3.75
N SER A 460 -9.76 -9.39 4.89
CA SER A 460 -8.90 -9.71 6.03
C SER A 460 -8.76 -11.21 6.18
N THR A 461 -7.87 -11.63 7.07
CA THR A 461 -7.61 -13.04 7.37
C THR A 461 -7.81 -13.30 8.85
N GLU A 462 -8.48 -14.41 9.14
CA GLU A 462 -8.52 -15.02 10.46
C GLU A 462 -7.44 -16.10 10.58
N GLY A 463 -6.88 -16.23 11.78
CA GLY A 463 -5.81 -17.20 12.05
C GLY A 463 -4.43 -16.73 11.58
N GLU A 464 -3.51 -17.68 11.47
CA GLU A 464 -2.10 -17.40 11.24
C GLU A 464 -1.69 -17.34 9.76
N LEU A 465 -2.48 -17.94 8.85
CA LEU A 465 -2.14 -17.98 7.44
C LEU A 465 -2.68 -16.74 6.71
N THR A 466 -1.78 -15.95 6.11
CA THR A 466 -2.13 -14.76 5.33
C THR A 466 -2.47 -15.11 3.88
N ILE A 467 -3.10 -14.16 3.17
CA ILE A 467 -3.42 -14.32 1.74
C ILE A 467 -2.13 -14.44 0.90
N GLU A 468 -1.08 -13.69 1.23
CA GLU A 468 0.19 -13.75 0.50
C GLU A 468 0.91 -15.08 0.75
N MET A 469 0.90 -15.61 1.98
CA MET A 469 1.41 -16.95 2.25
C MET A 469 0.63 -18.04 1.50
N GLU A 470 -0.70 -17.93 1.41
CA GLU A 470 -1.49 -18.87 0.60
C GLU A 470 -1.02 -18.88 -0.87
N LYS A 471 -0.75 -17.70 -1.46
CA LYS A 471 -0.26 -17.61 -2.84
C LYS A 471 1.10 -18.28 -3.00
N ILE A 472 2.02 -18.03 -2.06
CA ILE A 472 3.38 -18.60 -2.10
C ILE A 472 3.33 -20.11 -1.94
N LEU A 473 2.59 -20.62 -0.95
CA LEU A 473 2.42 -22.06 -0.73
C LEU A 473 1.80 -22.73 -1.96
N LYS A 474 0.79 -22.13 -2.60
CA LYS A 474 0.20 -22.66 -3.84
C LYS A 474 1.18 -22.72 -5.01
N ALA A 475 2.13 -21.79 -5.09
CA ALA A 475 3.15 -21.76 -6.14
C ALA A 475 4.25 -22.82 -5.93
N MET A 476 4.36 -23.43 -4.75
CA MET A 476 5.37 -24.46 -4.48
C MET A 476 5.00 -25.81 -5.15
N PRO A 477 5.98 -26.53 -5.73
CA PRO A 477 5.77 -27.86 -6.26
C PRO A 477 5.41 -28.85 -5.12
N ASN A 478 4.38 -29.68 -5.34
CA ASN A 478 3.78 -30.60 -4.34
C ASN A 478 3.10 -29.92 -3.13
N SER A 479 2.54 -28.72 -3.32
CA SER A 479 1.82 -28.04 -2.24
C SER A 479 0.56 -28.79 -1.80
N GLU A 480 0.39 -28.92 -0.48
CA GLU A 480 -0.93 -29.17 0.09
C GLU A 480 -1.76 -27.90 -0.15
N ASN A 481 -3.02 -28.05 -0.59
CA ASN A 481 -3.86 -26.93 -1.02
C ASN A 481 -4.40 -26.12 0.17
N VAL A 482 -3.50 -25.60 1.00
CA VAL A 482 -3.79 -24.83 2.21
C VAL A 482 -4.39 -23.48 1.81
N GLN A 483 -5.46 -23.07 2.48
CA GLN A 483 -6.20 -21.83 2.20
C GLN A 483 -6.27 -20.96 3.45
N ALA A 484 -6.12 -19.65 3.27
CA ALA A 484 -6.33 -18.70 4.35
C ALA A 484 -7.84 -18.55 4.62
N ASP A 485 -8.20 -18.40 5.90
CA ASP A 485 -9.55 -18.09 6.34
C ASP A 485 -9.87 -16.63 6.02
N LYS A 486 -10.30 -16.37 4.78
CA LYS A 486 -10.61 -15.02 4.28
C LYS A 486 -11.92 -14.50 4.86
N VAL A 487 -11.92 -13.28 5.35
CA VAL A 487 -13.11 -12.56 5.81
C VAL A 487 -13.31 -11.34 4.93
N LEU A 488 -14.53 -11.14 4.43
CA LEU A 488 -14.91 -9.93 3.70
C LEU A 488 -15.38 -8.89 4.70
N GLU A 489 -14.65 -7.79 4.83
CA GLU A 489 -15.09 -6.65 5.62
C GLU A 489 -15.73 -5.61 4.69
N ILE A 490 -16.84 -5.01 5.14
CA ILE A 490 -17.63 -4.06 4.34
C ILE A 490 -17.72 -2.71 5.05
N ASN A 491 -17.52 -1.63 4.30
CA ASN A 491 -17.71 -0.26 4.72
C ASN A 491 -19.11 0.23 4.33
N ARG A 492 -19.82 0.85 5.26
CA ARG A 492 -21.21 1.31 5.07
C ARG A 492 -21.26 2.62 4.28
N ASP A 493 -22.39 2.83 3.60
CA ASP A 493 -22.63 4.02 2.77
C ASP A 493 -22.64 5.31 3.59
N TYR A 494 -23.05 5.24 4.86
CA TYR A 494 -23.07 6.36 5.78
C TYR A 494 -21.73 7.10 5.86
N SER A 495 -20.64 6.36 6.10
CA SER A 495 -19.28 6.90 6.20
C SER A 495 -18.87 7.65 4.94
N ARG A 496 -19.21 7.10 3.77
CA ARG A 496 -18.89 7.69 2.46
C ARG A 496 -19.66 8.98 2.23
N LEU A 497 -20.91 9.05 2.69
CA LEU A 497 -21.72 10.26 2.63
C LEU A 497 -21.14 11.36 3.52
N ILE A 498 -20.90 11.09 4.81
CA ILE A 498 -20.46 12.13 5.77
C ILE A 498 -19.04 12.64 5.50
N HIS A 499 -18.16 11.81 4.95
CA HIS A 499 -16.80 12.21 4.59
C HIS A 499 -16.71 12.84 3.19
N SER A 500 -17.82 12.87 2.44
CA SER A 500 -17.83 13.49 1.12
C SER A 500 -17.65 15.03 1.20
N PRO A 501 -16.92 15.63 0.24
CA PRO A 501 -16.93 17.07 0.03
C PRO A 501 -18.34 17.64 -0.13
N THR A 502 -19.25 16.94 -0.81
CA THR A 502 -20.64 17.39 -1.01
C THR A 502 -21.38 17.59 0.31
N PHE A 503 -21.29 16.64 1.24
CA PHE A 503 -21.89 16.78 2.56
C PHE A 503 -21.36 18.01 3.30
N ARG A 504 -20.03 18.22 3.30
CA ARG A 504 -19.41 19.42 3.92
C ARG A 504 -19.89 20.72 3.28
N ARG A 505 -20.08 20.75 1.95
CA ARG A 505 -20.55 21.94 1.23
C ARG A 505 -21.97 22.36 1.64
N LEU A 506 -22.81 21.45 2.13
CA LEU A 506 -24.15 21.80 2.63
C LEU A 506 -24.12 22.81 3.78
N GLN A 507 -23.04 22.88 4.56
CA GLN A 507 -22.87 23.89 5.61
C GLN A 507 -22.88 25.32 5.04
N GLY A 508 -22.35 25.49 3.83
CA GLY A 508 -22.24 26.77 3.14
C GLY A 508 -23.39 27.07 2.16
N LYS A 509 -24.46 26.26 2.16
CA LYS A 509 -25.62 26.43 1.27
C LYS A 509 -26.84 26.89 2.07
N SER A 510 -27.51 27.93 1.56
CA SER A 510 -28.75 28.47 2.14
C SER A 510 -29.86 27.41 2.17
N GLN A 511 -30.50 27.26 3.33
CA GLN A 511 -31.78 26.54 3.46
C GLN A 511 -32.94 27.53 3.28
N VAL A 512 -33.31 28.27 4.34
CA VAL A 512 -34.26 29.39 4.24
C VAL A 512 -33.56 30.74 4.37
N PHE A 513 -32.64 30.85 5.34
CA PHE A 513 -31.80 32.04 5.52
C PHE A 513 -30.42 31.82 4.90
N GLY A 514 -29.73 32.94 4.62
CA GLY A 514 -28.37 32.91 4.07
C GLY A 514 -27.41 32.17 4.99
N ALA A 515 -26.54 31.33 4.42
CA ALA A 515 -25.47 30.70 5.19
C ALA A 515 -24.62 31.76 5.90
N GLY A 516 -24.43 31.63 7.23
CA GLY A 516 -23.66 32.57 8.05
C GLY A 516 -24.39 33.87 8.45
N THR A 517 -25.70 33.98 8.23
CA THR A 517 -26.48 35.19 8.62
C THR A 517 -26.89 35.26 10.09
N GLY A 518 -26.54 34.25 10.90
CA GLY A 518 -26.70 34.23 12.35
C GLY A 518 -26.31 32.89 12.98
N ASP A 519 -25.99 32.90 14.27
CA ASP A 519 -25.40 31.75 15.00
C ASP A 519 -26.31 30.53 15.17
N TYR A 520 -27.60 30.66 14.81
CA TYR A 520 -28.63 29.68 15.17
C TYR A 520 -29.59 29.31 14.03
N TYR A 521 -29.38 29.79 12.81
CA TYR A 521 -30.21 29.40 11.68
C TYR A 521 -29.73 28.09 11.09
N ARG A 522 -30.68 27.26 10.65
CA ARG A 522 -30.34 25.99 10.02
C ARG A 522 -29.70 26.25 8.65
N THR A 523 -28.59 25.56 8.43
CA THR A 523 -28.01 25.35 7.11
C THR A 523 -28.65 24.11 6.47
N ARG A 524 -28.40 23.86 5.18
CA ARG A 524 -28.83 22.60 4.56
C ARG A 524 -28.21 21.37 5.21
N LEU A 525 -27.01 21.50 5.75
CA LEU A 525 -26.35 20.43 6.47
C LEU A 525 -27.15 20.04 7.72
N THR A 526 -27.48 21.02 8.56
CA THR A 526 -28.25 20.77 9.79
C THR A 526 -29.68 20.30 9.48
N HIS A 527 -30.29 20.80 8.40
CA HIS A 527 -31.57 20.28 7.90
C HIS A 527 -31.48 18.79 7.54
N SER A 528 -30.51 18.42 6.71
CA SER A 528 -30.34 17.02 6.28
C SER A 528 -30.08 16.08 7.47
N LEU A 529 -29.30 16.52 8.46
CA LEU A 529 -29.06 15.76 9.69
C LEU A 529 -30.33 15.59 10.54
N GLU A 530 -31.16 16.62 10.62
CA GLU A 530 -32.44 16.56 11.33
C GLU A 530 -33.46 15.67 10.62
N VAL A 531 -33.54 15.75 9.29
CA VAL A 531 -34.37 14.83 8.47
C VAL A 531 -33.90 13.39 8.71
N ALA A 532 -32.59 13.14 8.71
CA ALA A 532 -32.02 11.83 8.97
C ALA A 532 -32.34 11.30 10.37
N GLN A 533 -32.34 12.17 11.39
CA GLN A 533 -32.75 11.79 12.74
C GLN A 533 -34.24 11.39 12.80
N ILE A 534 -35.13 12.20 12.18
CA ILE A 534 -36.56 11.92 12.12
C ILE A 534 -36.82 10.61 11.35
N ALA A 535 -36.16 10.46 10.20
CA ALA A 535 -36.25 9.29 9.34
C ALA A 535 -35.87 8.00 10.06
N ARG A 536 -34.77 8.01 10.82
CA ARG A 536 -34.31 6.84 11.57
C ARG A 536 -35.31 6.40 12.63
N GLU A 537 -35.86 7.35 13.40
CA GLU A 537 -36.86 7.01 14.43
C GLU A 537 -38.20 6.61 13.81
N ALA A 538 -38.60 7.26 12.71
CA ALA A 538 -39.79 6.88 11.97
C ALA A 538 -39.67 5.46 11.39
N ALA A 539 -38.53 5.09 10.82
CA ALA A 539 -38.25 3.75 10.32
C ALA A 539 -38.35 2.71 11.44
N ARG A 540 -37.70 2.95 12.59
CA ARG A 540 -37.80 2.07 13.77
C ARG A 540 -39.23 1.95 14.30
N SER A 541 -39.97 3.04 14.31
CA SER A 541 -41.38 3.05 14.71
C SER A 541 -42.28 2.28 13.74
N LEU A 542 -42.02 2.34 12.44
CA LEU A 542 -42.74 1.57 11.43
C LEU A 542 -42.42 0.09 11.51
N LEU A 543 -41.15 -0.30 11.62
CA LEU A 543 -40.75 -1.70 11.78
C LEU A 543 -41.41 -2.39 12.98
N ARG A 544 -41.56 -1.68 14.10
CA ARG A 544 -42.29 -2.19 15.28
C ARG A 544 -43.78 -2.42 15.04
N ARG A 545 -44.40 -1.68 14.11
CA ARG A 545 -45.86 -1.70 13.86
C ARG A 545 -46.24 -2.53 12.62
N TYR A 546 -45.32 -2.66 11.67
CA TYR A 546 -45.51 -3.30 10.37
C TYR A 546 -44.35 -4.28 10.12
N PRO A 547 -44.34 -5.47 10.74
CA PRO A 547 -43.28 -6.47 10.51
C PRO A 547 -43.17 -6.92 9.05
N GLU A 548 -44.23 -6.77 8.25
CA GLU A 548 -44.28 -7.14 6.83
C GLU A 548 -43.44 -6.25 5.89
N VAL A 549 -42.78 -5.21 6.43
CA VAL A 549 -41.79 -4.41 5.70
C VAL A 549 -40.36 -4.64 6.19
N GLU A 550 -40.17 -5.64 7.06
CA GLU A 550 -38.85 -6.12 7.49
C GLU A 550 -38.22 -6.99 6.38
N LEU A 551 -36.88 -7.03 6.37
CA LEU A 551 -36.07 -7.72 5.35
C LEU A 551 -36.55 -9.15 5.03
N ASN A 552 -36.92 -9.95 6.03
CA ASN A 552 -37.31 -11.36 5.82
C ASN A 552 -38.78 -11.57 5.46
N GLN A 553 -39.59 -10.52 5.51
CA GLN A 553 -41.05 -10.61 5.37
C GLN A 553 -41.58 -9.82 4.18
N ALA A 554 -40.79 -8.87 3.65
CA ALA A 554 -41.17 -8.06 2.51
C ALA A 554 -41.23 -8.89 1.20
N ASP A 555 -42.27 -8.65 0.40
CA ASP A 555 -42.47 -9.37 -0.88
C ASP A 555 -41.47 -8.97 -1.98
N SER A 556 -40.81 -7.83 -1.84
CA SER A 556 -39.82 -7.29 -2.78
C SER A 556 -38.79 -6.46 -2.03
N PRO A 557 -37.52 -6.39 -2.50
CA PRO A 557 -36.52 -5.51 -1.93
C PRO A 557 -36.94 -4.04 -1.84
N GLY A 558 -37.78 -3.55 -2.78
CA GLY A 558 -38.28 -2.17 -2.73
C GLY A 558 -39.37 -1.91 -1.69
N LEU A 559 -39.83 -2.96 -0.99
CA LEU A 559 -40.83 -2.91 0.08
C LEU A 559 -40.23 -3.07 1.48
N ILE A 560 -38.91 -3.06 1.58
CA ILE A 560 -38.20 -3.10 2.85
C ILE A 560 -38.18 -1.68 3.45
N ILE A 561 -38.14 -1.59 4.78
CA ILE A 561 -37.74 -0.37 5.48
C ILE A 561 -36.51 -0.71 6.32
N ASP A 562 -35.34 -0.33 5.84
CA ASP A 562 -34.10 -0.39 6.62
C ASP A 562 -33.79 0.98 7.23
N SER A 563 -33.62 1.04 8.56
CA SER A 563 -33.43 2.32 9.24
C SER A 563 -32.14 3.05 8.86
N GLU A 564 -31.08 2.32 8.49
CA GLU A 564 -29.84 2.91 8.00
C GLU A 564 -29.97 3.40 6.56
N VAL A 565 -30.62 2.63 5.68
CA VAL A 565 -30.84 3.04 4.29
C VAL A 565 -31.65 4.33 4.24
N VAL A 566 -32.72 4.42 5.05
CA VAL A 566 -33.54 5.64 5.13
C VAL A 566 -32.72 6.80 5.70
N GLU A 567 -31.88 6.55 6.71
CA GLU A 567 -30.99 7.57 7.26
C GLU A 567 -29.99 8.08 6.22
N CYS A 568 -29.32 7.18 5.49
CA CYS A 568 -28.40 7.52 4.41
C CYS A 568 -29.11 8.31 3.31
N ALA A 569 -30.31 7.87 2.90
CA ALA A 569 -31.12 8.56 1.92
C ALA A 569 -31.48 9.98 2.39
N ALA A 570 -31.86 10.14 3.66
CA ALA A 570 -32.17 11.42 4.27
C ALA A 570 -30.95 12.34 4.42
N ILE A 571 -29.75 11.81 4.67
CA ILE A 571 -28.52 12.63 4.64
C ILE A 571 -28.22 13.12 3.23
N ALA A 572 -28.37 12.22 2.26
CA ALA A 572 -27.97 12.49 0.89
C ALA A 572 -28.99 13.32 0.10
N HIS A 573 -30.27 13.36 0.49
CA HIS A 573 -31.37 13.90 -0.33
C HIS A 573 -31.10 15.31 -0.88
N ASP A 574 -30.36 16.12 -0.13
CA ASP A 574 -30.18 17.55 -0.38
C ASP A 574 -28.84 17.93 -1.05
N PHE A 575 -27.99 16.95 -1.36
CA PHE A 575 -26.63 17.15 -1.90
C PHE A 575 -26.57 18.01 -3.15
N GLY A 576 -27.58 17.86 -4.03
CA GLY A 576 -27.62 18.50 -5.34
C GLY A 576 -28.15 19.93 -5.38
N HIS A 577 -28.48 20.55 -4.25
CA HIS A 577 -28.94 21.94 -4.26
C HIS A 577 -27.82 22.91 -4.67
N PRO A 578 -28.05 23.85 -5.60
CA PRO A 578 -27.03 24.83 -5.98
C PRO A 578 -26.85 25.93 -4.91
N PRO A 579 -25.86 26.83 -5.07
CA PRO A 579 -25.79 28.06 -4.28
C PRO A 579 -27.13 28.78 -4.23
N PHE A 580 -27.46 29.36 -3.08
CA PHE A 580 -28.70 30.09 -2.81
C PHE A 580 -29.98 29.23 -2.88
N GLY A 581 -29.84 27.89 -2.75
CA GLY A 581 -30.94 26.95 -2.58
C GLY A 581 -31.90 26.93 -3.77
N HIS A 582 -33.21 26.86 -3.50
CA HIS A 582 -34.25 26.80 -4.54
C HIS A 582 -34.21 27.95 -5.54
N LYS A 583 -33.73 29.14 -5.12
CA LYS A 583 -33.60 30.25 -6.07
C LYS A 583 -32.49 30.00 -7.08
N GLY A 584 -31.38 29.38 -6.66
CA GLY A 584 -30.33 28.98 -7.58
C GLY A 584 -30.80 27.94 -8.58
N GLU A 585 -31.60 26.97 -8.11
CA GLU A 585 -32.18 25.92 -8.96
C GLU A 585 -33.08 26.51 -10.06
N GLU A 586 -33.99 27.41 -9.68
CA GLU A 586 -34.86 28.12 -10.64
C GLU A 586 -34.05 28.89 -11.70
N VAL A 587 -32.93 29.49 -11.31
CA VAL A 587 -32.09 30.29 -12.20
C VAL A 587 -31.29 29.41 -13.17
N LEU A 588 -30.72 28.30 -12.68
CA LEU A 588 -29.98 27.35 -13.52
C LEU A 588 -30.91 26.64 -14.53
N ASP A 589 -32.11 26.22 -14.11
CA ASP A 589 -33.12 25.66 -15.04
C ASP A 589 -33.52 26.70 -16.10
N GLY A 590 -33.77 27.95 -15.68
CA GLY A 590 -34.09 29.04 -16.60
C GLY A 590 -32.98 29.34 -17.62
N ILE A 591 -31.71 29.28 -17.20
CA ILE A 591 -30.55 29.47 -18.09
C ILE A 591 -30.52 28.42 -19.19
N LEU A 592 -30.78 27.15 -18.86
CA LEU A 592 -30.82 26.06 -19.84
C LEU A 592 -32.01 26.18 -20.79
N ASP A 593 -33.20 26.54 -20.28
CA ASP A 593 -34.36 26.79 -21.13
C ASP A 593 -34.11 27.96 -22.11
N ASP A 594 -33.46 29.04 -21.65
CA ASP A 594 -33.08 30.17 -22.49
C ASP A 594 -32.03 29.80 -23.54
N LEU A 595 -31.06 28.96 -23.17
CA LEU A 595 -30.07 28.41 -24.10
C LEU A 595 -30.76 27.59 -25.20
N ILE A 596 -31.64 26.65 -24.82
CA ILE A 596 -32.41 25.84 -25.77
C ILE A 596 -33.23 26.73 -26.69
N ASN A 597 -33.95 27.72 -26.15
CA ASN A 597 -34.73 28.68 -26.94
C ASN A 597 -33.88 29.45 -27.95
N THR A 598 -32.66 29.84 -27.55
CA THR A 598 -31.72 30.56 -28.40
C THR A 598 -31.19 29.67 -29.53
N GLU A 599 -30.80 28.44 -29.22
CA GLU A 599 -30.32 27.47 -30.22
C GLU A 599 -31.41 27.04 -31.19
N VAL A 600 -32.64 26.80 -30.73
CA VAL A 600 -33.80 26.54 -31.60
C VAL A 600 -33.96 27.67 -32.62
N LYS A 601 -33.93 28.94 -32.19
CA LYS A 601 -34.05 30.10 -33.08
C LYS A 601 -32.91 30.16 -34.10
N LYS A 602 -31.67 29.87 -33.69
CA LYS A 602 -30.50 29.84 -34.59
C LYS A 602 -30.63 28.75 -35.66
N ILE A 603 -30.98 27.52 -35.27
CA ILE A 603 -31.16 26.38 -36.18
C ILE A 603 -32.33 26.65 -37.15
N MET A 604 -33.47 27.13 -36.63
CA MET A 604 -34.62 27.49 -37.47
C MET A 604 -34.27 28.57 -38.49
N LYS A 605 -33.45 29.57 -38.13
CA LYS A 605 -32.98 30.59 -39.07
C LYS A 605 -32.07 30.00 -40.16
N LYS A 606 -31.19 29.06 -39.80
CA LYS A 606 -30.30 28.34 -40.74
C LYS A 606 -31.10 27.44 -41.69
N ASN A 607 -32.18 26.84 -41.22
CA ASN A 607 -33.02 25.89 -41.97
C ASN A 607 -34.04 26.56 -42.92
N ARG A 608 -34.19 27.89 -42.90
CA ARG A 608 -35.15 28.63 -43.77
C ARG A 608 -34.96 28.42 -45.29
N GLY A 609 -33.85 27.82 -45.74
CA GLY A 609 -33.57 27.49 -47.14
C GLY A 609 -33.37 26.00 -47.44
N ALA A 610 -33.61 25.09 -46.49
CA ALA A 610 -33.43 23.66 -46.68
C ALA A 610 -34.58 23.03 -47.48
N LYS A 611 -34.30 22.02 -48.33
CA LYS A 611 -35.32 21.30 -49.12
C LYS A 611 -36.36 20.57 -48.25
N SER A 612 -36.01 20.23 -47.01
CA SER A 612 -36.91 19.63 -46.02
C SER A 612 -36.46 20.08 -44.62
N PRO A 613 -36.96 21.22 -44.11
CA PRO A 613 -36.57 21.72 -42.80
C PRO A 613 -37.18 20.84 -41.70
N GLN A 614 -36.36 20.44 -40.71
CA GLN A 614 -36.87 19.78 -39.50
C GLN A 614 -37.88 20.70 -38.78
N PRO A 615 -39.03 20.17 -38.31
CA PRO A 615 -39.98 20.90 -37.49
C PRO A 615 -39.37 21.45 -36.20
N GLU A 616 -39.82 22.64 -35.77
CA GLU A 616 -39.38 23.24 -34.49
C GLU A 616 -39.55 22.29 -33.28
N PRO A 617 -40.66 21.53 -33.13
CA PRO A 617 -40.82 20.62 -32.00
C PRO A 617 -39.76 19.52 -31.95
N GLU A 618 -39.31 19.02 -33.11
CA GLU A 618 -38.27 17.98 -33.20
C GLU A 618 -36.90 18.55 -32.79
N ILE A 619 -36.52 19.71 -33.32
CA ILE A 619 -35.27 20.41 -32.96
C ILE A 619 -35.24 20.70 -31.46
N ARG A 620 -36.37 21.18 -30.91
CA ARG A 620 -36.49 21.45 -29.48
C ARG A 620 -36.36 20.19 -28.64
N ALA A 621 -36.93 19.07 -29.07
CA ALA A 621 -36.82 17.79 -28.37
C ALA A 621 -35.38 17.24 -28.40
N GLU A 622 -34.67 17.37 -29.53
CA GLU A 622 -33.25 17.02 -29.64
C GLU A 622 -32.38 17.86 -28.71
N LEU A 623 -32.57 19.19 -28.69
CA LEU A 623 -31.83 20.09 -27.81
C LEU A 623 -32.15 19.85 -26.33
N LYS A 624 -33.40 19.53 -25.98
CA LYS A 624 -33.77 19.10 -24.62
C LYS A 624 -33.11 17.79 -24.20
N ARG A 625 -32.87 16.87 -25.12
CA ARG A 625 -32.10 15.65 -24.82
C ARG A 625 -30.61 15.92 -24.69
N LYS A 626 -30.08 16.88 -25.45
CA LYS A 626 -28.67 17.26 -25.43
C LYS A 626 -28.30 18.06 -24.19
N TYR A 627 -29.10 19.08 -23.89
CA TYR A 627 -28.85 20.03 -22.81
C TYR A 627 -29.67 19.76 -21.56
N GLU A 628 -30.47 18.69 -21.52
CA GLU A 628 -31.28 18.31 -20.36
C GLU A 628 -32.00 19.50 -19.67
N HIS A 629 -32.39 19.33 -18.42
CA HIS A 629 -32.92 20.39 -17.54
C HIS A 629 -31.94 20.57 -16.37
N PHE A 630 -32.21 21.48 -15.43
CA PHE A 630 -31.53 21.44 -14.13
C PHE A 630 -32.55 21.20 -13.03
N GLU A 631 -32.28 20.24 -12.16
CA GLU A 631 -33.10 19.96 -10.98
C GLU A 631 -32.23 19.43 -9.85
N GLY A 632 -32.49 19.87 -8.61
CA GLY A 632 -31.62 19.59 -7.47
C GLY A 632 -31.49 18.10 -7.13
N ASN A 633 -32.58 17.33 -7.21
CA ASN A 633 -32.56 15.88 -7.00
C ASN A 633 -31.87 15.16 -8.16
N ALA A 634 -32.07 15.58 -9.40
CA ALA A 634 -31.33 15.02 -10.54
C ALA A 634 -29.81 15.28 -10.41
N HIS A 635 -29.43 16.49 -9.99
CA HIS A 635 -28.03 16.84 -9.72
C HIS A 635 -27.48 16.08 -8.51
N ASN A 636 -28.29 15.75 -7.50
CA ASN A 636 -27.88 14.88 -6.40
C ASN A 636 -27.34 13.54 -6.91
N PHE A 637 -28.10 12.85 -7.78
CA PHE A 637 -27.65 11.60 -8.40
C PHE A 637 -26.37 11.77 -9.23
N ARG A 638 -26.31 12.84 -10.03
CA ARG A 638 -25.10 13.19 -10.78
C ARG A 638 -23.90 13.35 -9.85
N LEU A 639 -24.05 14.02 -8.71
CA LEU A 639 -22.98 14.21 -7.73
C LEU A 639 -22.50 12.89 -7.15
N ILE A 640 -23.41 12.09 -6.59
CA ILE A 640 -23.07 10.87 -5.87
C ILE A 640 -22.62 9.74 -6.80
N MET A 641 -23.06 9.71 -8.06
CA MET A 641 -22.67 8.64 -8.99
C MET A 641 -21.50 9.02 -9.89
N TYR A 642 -21.32 10.32 -10.16
CA TYR A 642 -20.38 10.76 -11.18
C TYR A 642 -19.43 11.87 -10.68
N LEU A 643 -19.93 12.94 -10.06
CA LEU A 643 -19.10 14.13 -9.79
C LEU A 643 -18.21 14.02 -8.55
N GLU A 644 -18.51 13.18 -7.57
CA GLU A 644 -17.66 13.02 -6.40
C GLU A 644 -16.33 12.32 -6.72
N LYS A 645 -15.25 12.82 -6.12
CA LYS A 645 -13.88 12.34 -6.40
C LYS A 645 -13.38 11.45 -5.27
N ARG A 646 -13.01 10.22 -5.63
CA ARG A 646 -12.12 9.37 -4.82
C ARG A 646 -10.91 8.95 -5.65
N GLU A 647 -9.83 8.56 -4.98
CA GLU A 647 -8.50 8.48 -5.60
C GLU A 647 -8.42 7.64 -6.89
N ASP A 648 -9.36 6.72 -7.14
CA ASP A 648 -9.41 5.91 -8.37
C ASP A 648 -10.82 5.57 -8.89
N ILE A 649 -11.88 6.20 -8.36
CA ILE A 649 -13.28 5.87 -8.71
C ILE A 649 -14.10 7.16 -8.85
N ASP A 650 -14.87 7.25 -9.94
CA ASP A 650 -15.88 8.31 -10.12
C ASP A 650 -17.10 7.99 -9.23
N GLY A 651 -17.52 8.94 -8.38
CA GLY A 651 -18.67 8.81 -7.49
C GLY A 651 -18.41 8.18 -6.11
N LEU A 652 -19.45 8.23 -5.28
CA LEU A 652 -19.53 7.67 -3.93
C LEU A 652 -19.85 6.17 -3.91
N ASN A 653 -20.11 5.54 -5.06
CA ASN A 653 -20.26 4.08 -5.21
C ASN A 653 -21.16 3.47 -4.11
N LEU A 654 -22.28 4.14 -3.84
CA LEU A 654 -23.23 3.76 -2.81
C LEU A 654 -23.97 2.48 -3.24
N SER A 655 -24.53 1.75 -2.27
CA SER A 655 -25.38 0.61 -2.54
C SER A 655 -26.62 0.99 -3.33
N ASP A 656 -27.11 0.03 -4.11
CA ASP A 656 -28.35 0.15 -4.86
C ASP A 656 -29.55 0.54 -3.98
N ALA A 657 -29.58 0.05 -2.73
CA ALA A 657 -30.61 0.37 -1.75
C ALA A 657 -30.62 1.87 -1.41
N VAL A 658 -29.46 2.43 -1.09
CA VAL A 658 -29.34 3.87 -0.78
C VAL A 658 -29.64 4.72 -2.01
N LEU A 659 -29.15 4.33 -3.20
CA LEU A 659 -29.47 5.04 -4.44
C LEU A 659 -30.98 5.05 -4.72
N LEU A 660 -31.68 3.92 -4.53
CA LEU A 660 -33.13 3.86 -4.68
C LEU A 660 -33.88 4.61 -3.57
N GLY A 661 -33.37 4.60 -2.34
CA GLY A 661 -33.88 5.37 -1.22
C GLY A 661 -33.80 6.88 -1.45
N ILE A 662 -32.78 7.35 -2.18
CA ILE A 662 -32.66 8.76 -2.59
C ILE A 662 -33.59 9.08 -3.78
N ASN A 663 -34.06 8.07 -4.54
CA ASN A 663 -34.79 8.26 -5.80
C ASN A 663 -36.24 8.71 -5.57
N LYS A 664 -36.41 10.01 -5.27
CA LYS A 664 -37.70 10.65 -5.05
C LYS A 664 -38.62 10.62 -6.28
N TYR A 665 -38.08 10.71 -7.49
CA TYR A 665 -38.86 10.80 -8.71
C TYR A 665 -38.52 9.63 -9.66
N PRO A 666 -39.39 8.61 -9.77
CA PRO A 666 -39.09 7.36 -10.46
C PRO A 666 -39.37 7.45 -11.98
N TYR A 667 -38.83 8.48 -12.63
CA TYR A 667 -38.94 8.72 -14.08
C TYR A 667 -37.78 9.57 -14.61
N PRO A 668 -37.50 9.55 -15.94
CA PRO A 668 -36.50 10.41 -16.55
C PRO A 668 -36.98 11.86 -16.69
N GLY A 669 -36.02 12.79 -16.77
CA GLY A 669 -36.19 14.22 -17.03
C GLY A 669 -36.99 14.54 -18.30
N THR A 670 -36.94 13.63 -19.29
CA THR A 670 -37.68 13.76 -20.54
C THR A 670 -39.19 13.59 -20.38
N GLU A 671 -39.64 12.91 -19.32
CA GLU A 671 -41.07 12.76 -19.01
C GLU A 671 -41.55 13.90 -18.10
N SER A 672 -40.74 14.28 -17.12
CA SER A 672 -41.02 15.41 -16.24
C SER A 672 -39.71 16.04 -15.79
N LYS A 673 -39.67 17.37 -15.67
CA LYS A 673 -38.50 18.12 -15.17
C LYS A 673 -38.07 17.71 -13.76
N LYS A 674 -38.92 17.01 -12.99
CA LYS A 674 -38.54 16.44 -11.69
C LYS A 674 -37.77 15.13 -11.79
N GLY A 675 -37.72 14.52 -12.98
CA GLY A 675 -37.04 13.26 -13.21
C GLY A 675 -35.52 13.39 -13.29
N MET A 676 -34.84 12.25 -13.25
CA MET A 676 -33.38 12.18 -13.34
C MET A 676 -32.87 12.43 -14.77
N TYR A 677 -31.63 12.89 -14.87
CA TYR A 677 -30.91 12.97 -16.14
C TYR A 677 -30.85 11.60 -16.83
N HIS A 678 -30.75 11.61 -18.15
CA HIS A 678 -30.92 10.43 -18.98
C HIS A 678 -29.93 9.32 -18.62
N HIS A 679 -28.65 9.67 -18.42
CA HIS A 679 -27.60 8.72 -18.09
C HIS A 679 -27.81 8.09 -16.70
N GLU A 680 -28.04 8.91 -15.68
CA GLU A 680 -28.31 8.44 -14.31
C GLU A 680 -29.60 7.61 -14.26
N TRP A 681 -30.62 7.98 -15.04
CA TRP A 681 -31.86 7.20 -15.17
C TRP A 681 -31.63 5.81 -15.76
N GLN A 682 -30.74 5.65 -16.76
CA GLN A 682 -30.45 4.34 -17.33
C GLN A 682 -29.96 3.36 -16.25
N TYR A 683 -29.01 3.80 -15.43
CA TYR A 683 -28.49 3.01 -14.33
C TYR A 683 -29.57 2.71 -13.29
N ILE A 684 -30.28 3.73 -12.78
CA ILE A 684 -31.32 3.51 -11.76
C ILE A 684 -32.45 2.63 -12.29
N ARG A 685 -32.83 2.77 -13.57
CA ARG A 685 -33.85 1.94 -14.21
C ARG A 685 -33.45 0.46 -14.22
N GLU A 686 -32.18 0.15 -14.47
CA GLU A 686 -31.68 -1.23 -14.41
C GLU A 686 -31.82 -1.81 -12.99
N ILE A 687 -31.48 -1.04 -11.96
CA ILE A 687 -31.68 -1.46 -10.56
C ILE A 687 -33.16 -1.72 -10.29
N ARG A 688 -34.03 -0.78 -10.66
CA ARG A 688 -35.48 -0.89 -10.45
C ARG A 688 -36.08 -2.11 -11.12
N ASN A 689 -35.65 -2.42 -12.35
CA ASN A 689 -36.08 -3.62 -13.06
C ASN A 689 -35.61 -4.90 -12.36
N ARG A 690 -34.38 -4.94 -11.84
CA ARG A 690 -33.87 -6.11 -11.10
C ARG A 690 -34.62 -6.36 -9.78
N TRP A 691 -35.18 -5.31 -9.19
CA TRP A 691 -35.95 -5.38 -7.95
C TRP A 691 -37.47 -5.51 -8.18
N ASP A 692 -37.88 -5.69 -9.45
CA ASP A 692 -39.27 -5.79 -9.87
C ASP A 692 -40.15 -4.62 -9.37
N ILE A 693 -39.58 -3.42 -9.27
CA ILE A 693 -40.32 -2.24 -8.82
C ILE A 693 -41.23 -1.74 -9.96
N PRO A 694 -42.56 -1.64 -9.77
CA PRO A 694 -43.45 -1.21 -10.82
C PRO A 694 -43.15 0.22 -11.32
N ALA A 695 -43.50 0.49 -12.57
CA ALA A 695 -43.30 1.80 -13.19
C ALA A 695 -44.03 2.90 -12.39
N GLY A 696 -43.35 4.01 -12.12
CA GLY A 696 -43.89 5.13 -11.35
C GLY A 696 -43.97 4.93 -9.83
N LYS A 697 -43.56 3.77 -9.29
CA LYS A 697 -43.55 3.51 -7.83
C LYS A 697 -42.19 3.83 -7.20
N LYS A 698 -42.18 4.28 -5.95
CA LYS A 698 -40.97 4.53 -5.15
C LYS A 698 -40.75 3.37 -4.17
N THR A 699 -39.51 3.13 -3.73
CA THR A 699 -39.28 2.22 -2.59
C THR A 699 -39.88 2.81 -1.32
N LEU A 700 -40.14 2.00 -0.29
CA LEU A 700 -40.70 2.52 0.96
C LEU A 700 -39.71 3.45 1.67
N GLU A 701 -38.41 3.20 1.57
CA GLU A 701 -37.39 4.09 2.14
C GLU A 701 -37.41 5.47 1.48
N ALA A 702 -37.56 5.53 0.16
CA ALA A 702 -37.68 6.79 -0.56
C ALA A 702 -38.97 7.55 -0.20
N GLN A 703 -40.08 6.84 0.00
CA GLN A 703 -41.33 7.45 0.45
C GLN A 703 -41.22 7.98 1.88
N LEU A 704 -40.56 7.23 2.77
CA LEU A 704 -40.36 7.62 4.15
C LEU A 704 -39.43 8.83 4.28
N MET A 705 -38.30 8.83 3.57
CA MET A 705 -37.38 9.97 3.53
C MET A 705 -38.10 11.24 3.06
N ASP A 706 -38.89 11.15 1.98
CA ASP A 706 -39.66 12.27 1.42
C ASP A 706 -40.67 12.86 2.42
N LEU A 707 -41.36 11.98 3.18
CA LEU A 707 -42.26 12.41 4.26
C LEU A 707 -41.51 13.04 5.43
N CYS A 708 -40.34 12.50 5.78
CA CYS A 708 -39.53 13.06 6.87
C CYS A 708 -38.96 14.43 6.52
N ASP A 709 -38.61 14.68 5.26
CA ASP A 709 -38.25 16.00 4.75
C ASP A 709 -39.43 16.99 4.90
N ASP A 710 -40.64 16.57 4.49
CA ASP A 710 -41.85 17.38 4.68
C ASP A 710 -42.16 17.67 6.18
N ILE A 711 -41.94 16.69 7.06
CA ILE A 711 -42.07 16.87 8.51
C ILE A 711 -41.09 17.92 9.01
N ALA A 712 -39.82 17.85 8.61
CA ALA A 712 -38.80 18.83 8.99
C ALA A 712 -39.19 20.24 8.50
N TYR A 713 -39.62 20.39 7.25
CA TYR A 713 -40.14 21.65 6.72
C TYR A 713 -41.34 22.20 7.52
N SER A 714 -42.24 21.32 7.97
CA SER A 714 -43.45 21.73 8.70
C SER A 714 -43.24 22.07 10.18
N ALA A 715 -42.06 21.78 10.74
CA ALA A 715 -41.77 21.99 12.16
C ALA A 715 -40.49 22.80 12.41
N HIS A 716 -39.38 22.44 11.77
CA HIS A 716 -38.06 23.03 12.00
C HIS A 716 -37.94 24.42 11.35
N ASP A 717 -38.41 24.58 10.12
CA ASP A 717 -38.41 25.89 9.43
C ASP A 717 -39.34 26.89 10.14
N LEU A 718 -40.47 26.42 10.69
CA LEU A 718 -41.32 27.26 11.53
C LEU A 718 -40.59 27.74 12.80
N GLU A 719 -39.82 26.87 13.45
CA GLU A 719 -38.98 27.27 14.59
C GLU A 719 -37.97 28.37 14.18
N ASP A 720 -37.34 28.23 13.02
CA ASP A 720 -36.40 29.24 12.48
C ASP A 720 -37.11 30.57 12.19
N GLY A 721 -38.29 30.53 11.58
CA GLY A 721 -39.11 31.71 11.30
C GLY A 721 -39.55 32.44 12.58
N ILE A 722 -39.94 31.69 13.61
CA ILE A 722 -40.30 32.23 14.93
C ILE A 722 -39.08 32.88 15.59
N LYS A 723 -37.92 32.22 15.56
CA LYS A 723 -36.69 32.74 16.17
C LYS A 723 -36.17 33.98 15.44
N ALA A 724 -36.32 34.03 14.12
CA ALA A 724 -35.97 35.19 13.30
C ALA A 724 -36.92 36.40 13.49
N GLY A 725 -38.00 36.24 14.27
CA GLY A 725 -39.04 37.26 14.43
C GLY A 725 -39.84 37.49 13.15
N LYS A 726 -39.87 36.51 12.24
CA LYS A 726 -40.68 36.53 11.01
C LYS A 726 -42.07 35.97 11.22
N ILE A 727 -42.19 35.09 12.21
CA ILE A 727 -43.44 34.48 12.63
C ILE A 727 -43.71 34.93 14.06
N GLU A 728 -44.69 35.81 14.23
CA GLU A 728 -45.15 36.25 15.55
C GLU A 728 -46.26 35.31 16.03
N VAL A 729 -46.08 34.65 17.17
CA VAL A 729 -47.03 33.64 17.65
C VAL A 729 -48.08 34.28 18.55
N HIS A 730 -48.99 35.04 17.93
CA HIS A 730 -50.15 35.61 18.59
C HIS A 730 -51.36 35.66 17.65
N GLU A 731 -52.55 35.90 18.22
CA GLU A 731 -53.82 35.83 17.50
C GLU A 731 -53.87 36.71 16.26
N HIS A 732 -53.50 38.00 16.38
CA HIS A 732 -53.55 38.94 15.26
C HIS A 732 -52.67 38.55 14.05
N PHE A 733 -51.56 37.85 14.25
CA PHE A 733 -50.65 37.45 13.17
C PHE A 733 -51.14 36.16 12.50
N LEU A 734 -51.51 35.15 13.30
CA LEU A 734 -51.97 33.86 12.79
C LEU A 734 -53.38 33.89 12.19
N GLN A 735 -54.16 34.93 12.49
CA GLN A 735 -55.47 35.18 11.89
C GLN A 735 -55.45 36.30 10.84
N ASP A 736 -54.27 36.78 10.43
CA ASP A 736 -54.16 37.85 9.44
C ASP A 736 -54.76 37.43 8.09
N PRO A 737 -55.80 38.14 7.58
CA PRO A 737 -56.47 37.76 6.33
C PRO A 737 -55.57 37.81 5.10
N HIS A 738 -54.55 38.67 5.10
CA HIS A 738 -53.58 38.77 4.01
C HIS A 738 -52.67 37.54 4.02
N ILE A 739 -52.10 37.17 5.16
CA ILE A 739 -51.27 35.96 5.29
C ILE A 739 -52.05 34.72 4.88
N ASN A 740 -53.27 34.54 5.40
CA ASN A 740 -54.14 33.41 5.04
C ASN A 740 -54.40 33.35 3.54
N ARG A 741 -54.69 34.49 2.90
CA ARG A 741 -54.86 34.55 1.45
C ARG A 741 -53.61 34.08 0.71
N LEU A 742 -52.42 34.49 1.13
CA LEU A 742 -51.16 34.10 0.49
C LEU A 742 -50.86 32.60 0.67
N ILE A 743 -51.20 32.02 1.83
CA ILE A 743 -51.09 30.57 2.08
C ILE A 743 -52.02 29.82 1.14
N VAL A 744 -53.30 30.24 1.05
CA VAL A 744 -54.27 29.64 0.13
C VAL A 744 -53.78 29.75 -1.31
N ASP A 745 -53.29 30.91 -1.74
CA ASP A 745 -52.71 31.10 -3.07
C ASP A 745 -51.55 30.12 -3.32
N LYS A 746 -50.65 29.96 -2.34
CA LYS A 746 -49.53 29.01 -2.44
C LYS A 746 -50.01 27.56 -2.55
N ILE A 747 -51.00 27.16 -1.75
CA ILE A 747 -51.57 25.80 -1.79
C ILE A 747 -52.23 25.55 -3.15
N THR A 748 -52.93 26.53 -3.73
CA THR A 748 -53.57 26.37 -5.04
C THR A 748 -52.58 26.20 -6.20
N THR A 749 -51.29 26.47 -5.99
CA THR A 749 -50.25 26.20 -6.99
C THR A 749 -49.56 24.85 -6.82
N LEU A 750 -49.87 24.10 -5.75
CA LEU A 750 -49.28 22.78 -5.51
C LEU A 750 -49.98 21.71 -6.37
N GLU A 751 -49.22 20.69 -6.77
CA GLU A 751 -49.70 19.56 -7.57
C GLU A 751 -50.15 18.37 -6.69
N ASP A 752 -50.37 18.61 -5.40
CA ASP A 752 -50.69 17.58 -4.42
C ASP A 752 -52.11 17.03 -4.60
N LEU A 753 -52.21 15.73 -4.89
CA LEU A 753 -53.48 15.06 -5.19
C LEU A 753 -54.52 15.17 -4.07
N PHE A 754 -54.09 15.33 -2.81
CA PHE A 754 -55.00 15.43 -1.66
C PHE A 754 -55.76 16.77 -1.56
N TRP A 755 -55.38 17.77 -2.36
CA TRP A 755 -56.17 19.01 -2.53
C TRP A 755 -57.18 18.94 -3.68
N ASN A 756 -57.16 17.88 -4.50
CA ASN A 756 -58.11 17.73 -5.60
C ASN A 756 -59.56 17.78 -5.11
N GLY A 757 -60.38 18.59 -5.78
CA GLY A 757 -61.80 18.79 -5.44
C GLY A 757 -62.06 19.80 -4.31
N TRP A 758 -61.03 20.36 -3.66
CA TRP A 758 -61.22 21.42 -2.67
C TRP A 758 -61.40 22.79 -3.33
N THR A 759 -62.42 23.53 -2.89
CA THR A 759 -62.59 24.93 -3.32
C THR A 759 -61.62 25.82 -2.56
N ARG A 760 -61.28 26.97 -3.14
CA ARG A 760 -60.44 27.99 -2.50
C ARG A 760 -60.95 28.39 -1.12
N GLU A 761 -62.27 28.45 -0.94
CA GLU A 761 -62.92 28.75 0.35
C GLU A 761 -62.72 27.62 1.38
N ALA A 762 -62.84 26.36 0.96
CA ALA A 762 -62.61 25.22 1.84
C ALA A 762 -61.14 25.14 2.29
N ILE A 763 -60.19 25.43 1.39
CA ILE A 763 -58.77 25.55 1.72
C ILE A 763 -58.56 26.65 2.76
N GLY A 764 -59.19 27.82 2.59
CA GLY A 764 -59.14 28.91 3.55
C GLY A 764 -59.56 28.49 4.97
N LYS A 765 -60.68 27.76 5.09
CA LYS A 765 -61.12 27.22 6.39
C LYS A 765 -60.12 26.25 7.01
N LYS A 766 -59.51 25.38 6.19
CA LYS A 766 -58.47 24.45 6.69
C LYS A 766 -57.22 25.20 7.15
N VAL A 767 -56.83 26.28 6.45
CA VAL A 767 -55.73 27.16 6.88
C VAL A 767 -56.01 27.76 8.25
N GLU A 768 -57.20 28.35 8.44
CA GLU A 768 -57.62 28.92 9.72
C GLU A 768 -57.60 27.88 10.85
N GLU A 769 -58.13 26.68 10.60
CA GLU A 769 -58.14 25.57 11.55
C GLU A 769 -56.74 25.16 12.00
N VAL A 770 -55.81 24.99 11.06
CA VAL A 770 -54.44 24.54 11.34
C VAL A 770 -53.66 25.63 12.11
N LEU A 771 -53.76 26.89 11.71
CA LEU A 771 -53.08 28.00 12.41
C LEU A 771 -53.67 28.24 13.80
N ALA A 772 -54.98 28.08 13.98
CA ALA A 772 -55.62 28.11 15.29
C ALA A 772 -55.15 26.95 16.18
N SER A 773 -55.00 25.75 15.61
CA SER A 773 -54.42 24.60 16.33
C SER A 773 -52.98 24.87 16.75
N PHE A 774 -52.16 25.45 15.87
CA PHE A 774 -50.79 25.85 16.17
C PHE A 774 -50.73 26.85 17.34
N LEU A 775 -51.56 27.90 17.31
CA LEU A 775 -51.66 28.88 18.39
C LEU A 775 -52.13 28.25 19.71
N ARG A 776 -53.11 27.34 19.65
CA ARG A 776 -53.61 26.63 20.82
C ARG A 776 -52.49 25.82 21.48
N ILE A 777 -51.77 25.00 20.71
CA ILE A 777 -50.65 24.21 21.23
C ILE A 777 -49.57 25.11 21.83
N TRP A 778 -49.26 26.24 21.19
CA TRP A 778 -48.32 27.22 21.75
C TRP A 778 -48.78 27.73 23.13
N ASN A 779 -50.03 28.19 23.23
CA ASN A 779 -50.60 28.72 24.46
C ASN A 779 -50.73 27.66 25.56
N GLU A 780 -50.99 26.40 25.20
CA GLU A 780 -51.01 25.28 26.14
C GLU A 780 -49.62 24.98 26.70
N LYS A 781 -48.56 25.06 25.88
CA LYS A 781 -47.18 24.75 26.29
C LYS A 781 -46.49 25.89 27.05
N MET A 782 -46.89 27.15 26.80
CA MET A 782 -46.27 28.33 27.39
C MET A 782 -46.19 28.29 28.93
N PRO A 783 -47.24 27.90 29.68
CA PRO A 783 -47.18 27.79 31.14
C PRO A 783 -46.25 26.68 31.65
N PHE A 784 -46.22 25.52 30.98
CA PHE A 784 -45.31 24.42 31.34
C PHE A 784 -43.84 24.76 31.09
N CYS A 785 -43.60 25.74 30.22
CA CYS A 785 -42.27 26.24 29.89
C CYS A 785 -41.88 27.46 30.74
N GLU A 786 -42.59 27.73 31.84
CA GLU A 786 -42.35 28.90 32.71
C GLU A 786 -42.43 30.24 31.97
N HIS A 787 -43.23 30.29 30.90
CA HIS A 787 -43.32 31.44 29.99
C HIS A 787 -41.99 31.80 29.30
N ASP A 788 -41.03 30.87 29.25
CA ASP A 788 -39.83 31.02 28.44
C ASP A 788 -40.14 30.73 26.96
N TYR A 789 -40.00 31.77 26.13
CA TYR A 789 -40.33 31.69 24.70
C TYR A 789 -39.43 30.69 23.95
N SER A 790 -38.16 30.55 24.35
CA SER A 790 -37.20 29.67 23.68
C SER A 790 -37.46 28.18 24.00
N ARG A 791 -37.83 27.87 25.23
CA ARG A 791 -38.25 26.54 25.69
C ARG A 791 -39.60 26.17 25.05
N THR A 792 -40.57 27.09 25.05
CA THR A 792 -41.87 26.87 24.42
C THR A 792 -41.74 26.50 22.95
N ARG A 793 -40.93 27.23 22.18
CA ARG A 793 -40.67 26.93 20.77
C ARG A 793 -40.15 25.50 20.55
N ARG A 794 -39.20 25.05 21.37
CA ARG A 794 -38.62 23.69 21.28
C ARG A 794 -39.65 22.62 21.61
N GLU A 795 -40.48 22.83 22.64
CA GLU A 795 -41.55 21.90 23.03
C GLU A 795 -42.67 21.83 21.99
N VAL A 796 -43.06 22.95 21.39
CA VAL A 796 -44.06 22.98 20.30
C VAL A 796 -43.54 22.23 19.08
N LYS A 797 -42.28 22.44 18.70
CA LYS A 797 -41.63 21.67 17.63
C LYS A 797 -41.65 20.17 17.93
N ALA A 798 -41.19 19.78 19.13
CA ALA A 798 -41.15 18.37 19.54
C ALA A 798 -42.55 17.73 19.52
N TYR A 799 -43.59 18.47 19.92
CA TYR A 799 -44.97 18.03 19.85
C TYR A 799 -45.40 17.72 18.40
N TRP A 800 -45.16 18.65 17.46
CA TRP A 800 -45.56 18.46 16.06
C TRP A 800 -44.79 17.32 15.39
N VAL A 801 -43.47 17.25 15.60
CA VAL A 801 -42.65 16.14 15.08
C VAL A 801 -43.15 14.80 15.63
N SER A 802 -43.42 14.72 16.93
CA SER A 802 -43.93 13.49 17.56
C SER A 802 -45.31 13.11 17.04
N LEU A 803 -46.20 14.08 16.86
CA LEU A 803 -47.54 13.88 16.30
C LEU A 803 -47.47 13.30 14.88
N PHE A 804 -46.63 13.88 14.02
CA PHE A 804 -46.47 13.42 12.64
C PHE A 804 -45.84 12.03 12.59
N VAL A 805 -44.72 11.80 13.29
CA VAL A 805 -44.04 10.50 13.30
C VAL A 805 -44.95 9.39 13.84
N ALA A 806 -45.72 9.66 14.90
CA ALA A 806 -46.67 8.70 15.45
C ALA A 806 -47.82 8.37 14.49
N SER A 807 -48.16 9.29 13.59
CA SER A 807 -49.24 9.13 12.61
C SER A 807 -48.79 8.42 11.33
N LEU A 808 -47.49 8.19 11.13
CA LEU A 808 -46.98 7.47 9.94
C LEU A 808 -47.41 5.99 9.99
N GLY A 809 -47.67 5.41 8.82
CA GLY A 809 -47.98 3.99 8.66
C GLY A 809 -47.77 3.50 7.22
N VAL A 810 -47.92 2.19 7.02
CA VAL A 810 -47.85 1.53 5.72
C VAL A 810 -49.24 1.04 5.33
N ILE A 811 -49.66 1.30 4.10
CA ILE A 811 -50.94 0.85 3.53
C ILE A 811 -50.75 0.26 2.12
N ASP A 812 -51.68 -0.55 1.68
CA ASP A 812 -51.72 -1.05 0.30
C ASP A 812 -52.08 0.08 -0.68
N ASN A 813 -51.43 0.08 -1.85
CA ASN A 813 -51.63 1.05 -2.92
C ASN A 813 -51.57 0.38 -4.30
N GLY A 814 -52.60 -0.41 -4.58
CA GLY A 814 -52.73 -1.20 -5.80
C GLY A 814 -51.82 -2.43 -5.76
N ASP A 815 -50.86 -2.48 -6.68
CA ASP A 815 -49.84 -3.52 -6.83
C ASP A 815 -48.57 -3.25 -6.01
N TRP A 816 -48.59 -2.25 -5.13
CA TRP A 816 -47.45 -1.81 -4.33
C TRP A 816 -47.91 -1.33 -2.96
N LYS A 817 -46.97 -1.00 -2.05
CA LYS A 817 -47.27 -0.40 -0.74
C LYS A 817 -46.94 1.09 -0.71
N LYS A 818 -47.58 1.82 0.20
CA LYS A 818 -47.41 3.25 0.41
C LYS A 818 -47.09 3.56 1.87
N VAL A 819 -46.02 4.32 2.10
CA VAL A 819 -45.78 4.97 3.40
C VAL A 819 -46.48 6.32 3.37
N THR A 820 -47.33 6.59 4.37
CA THR A 820 -48.10 7.85 4.48
C THR A 820 -48.58 8.07 5.91
N PHE A 821 -49.32 9.14 6.17
CA PHE A 821 -50.07 9.28 7.42
C PHE A 821 -51.29 8.36 7.39
N VAL A 822 -51.53 7.62 8.48
CA VAL A 822 -52.58 6.61 8.55
C VAL A 822 -53.49 6.87 9.73
N ARG A 823 -54.80 6.85 9.47
CA ARG A 823 -55.85 6.90 10.49
C ARG A 823 -56.89 5.83 10.17
N GLU A 824 -57.19 4.97 11.13
CA GLU A 824 -58.17 3.88 10.98
C GLU A 824 -57.86 2.95 9.79
N GLY A 825 -56.59 2.71 9.48
CA GLY A 825 -56.14 1.83 8.41
C GLY A 825 -56.22 2.42 7.00
N ALA A 826 -56.61 3.70 6.87
CA ALA A 826 -56.64 4.42 5.60
C ALA A 826 -55.72 5.65 5.62
N GLU A 827 -55.41 6.18 4.44
CA GLU A 827 -54.62 7.40 4.30
C GLU A 827 -55.31 8.60 4.97
N ASP A 828 -54.61 9.24 5.91
CA ASP A 828 -55.08 10.44 6.59
C ASP A 828 -54.83 11.68 5.74
N LEU A 829 -55.75 11.93 4.81
CA LEU A 829 -55.75 13.13 3.97
C LEU A 829 -55.83 14.43 4.79
N ASP A 830 -56.37 14.38 6.00
CA ASP A 830 -56.45 15.58 6.85
C ASP A 830 -55.09 15.94 7.45
N MET A 831 -54.33 14.93 7.88
CA MET A 831 -52.96 15.11 8.34
C MET A 831 -52.03 15.60 7.22
N LEU A 832 -52.14 15.02 6.01
CA LEU A 832 -51.40 15.48 4.83
C LEU A 832 -51.66 16.97 4.53
N ARG A 833 -52.93 17.40 4.56
CA ARG A 833 -53.30 18.81 4.40
C ARG A 833 -52.74 19.68 5.51
N THR A 834 -52.70 19.19 6.75
CA THR A 834 -52.15 19.91 7.91
C THR A 834 -50.66 20.19 7.70
N VAL A 835 -49.88 19.19 7.31
CA VAL A 835 -48.44 19.35 6.97
C VAL A 835 -48.27 20.33 5.80
N SER A 836 -49.06 20.18 4.74
CA SER A 836 -49.04 21.06 3.55
C SER A 836 -49.35 22.53 3.90
N VAL A 837 -50.30 22.78 4.81
CA VAL A 837 -50.61 24.12 5.33
C VAL A 837 -49.44 24.70 6.13
N LEU A 838 -48.86 23.95 7.07
CA LEU A 838 -47.74 24.42 7.89
C LEU A 838 -46.50 24.72 7.05
N LYS A 839 -46.18 23.86 6.07
CA LYS A 839 -45.11 24.10 5.09
C LYS A 839 -45.37 25.37 4.26
N SER A 840 -46.60 25.54 3.77
CA SER A 840 -46.99 26.74 3.03
C SER A 840 -46.95 28.00 3.89
N PHE A 841 -47.28 27.90 5.18
CA PHE A 841 -47.18 28.99 6.14
C PHE A 841 -45.73 29.41 6.38
N ALA A 842 -44.82 28.46 6.62
CA ALA A 842 -43.38 28.73 6.71
C ALA A 842 -42.86 29.43 5.45
N TRP A 843 -43.23 28.89 4.28
CA TRP A 843 -42.82 29.45 2.99
C TRP A 843 -43.31 30.90 2.80
N VAL A 844 -44.59 31.17 3.03
CA VAL A 844 -45.17 32.51 2.82
C VAL A 844 -44.56 33.54 3.76
N THR A 845 -44.35 33.19 5.03
CA THR A 845 -43.84 34.13 6.04
C THR A 845 -42.35 34.39 5.90
N MET A 846 -41.57 33.40 5.48
CA MET A 846 -40.10 33.51 5.41
C MET A 846 -39.62 33.93 4.02
N ILE A 847 -40.14 33.35 2.94
CA ILE A 847 -39.60 33.55 1.58
C ILE A 847 -40.16 34.82 0.93
N ARG A 848 -41.41 35.21 1.22
CA ARG A 848 -41.97 36.48 0.69
C ARG A 848 -41.54 37.72 1.46
N ASP A 849 -40.71 37.58 2.50
CA ASP A 849 -40.14 38.71 3.21
C ASP A 849 -39.29 39.59 2.28
N LEU A 850 -39.44 40.91 2.39
CA LEU A 850 -38.75 41.88 1.53
C LEU A 850 -37.22 41.73 1.57
N ARG A 851 -36.62 41.36 2.72
CA ARG A 851 -35.16 41.19 2.82
C ARG A 851 -34.71 39.94 2.07
N VAL A 852 -35.47 38.86 2.19
CA VAL A 852 -35.20 37.59 1.49
C VAL A 852 -35.39 37.78 -0.02
N GLN A 853 -36.42 38.49 -0.46
CA GLN A 853 -36.63 38.80 -1.88
C GLN A 853 -35.48 39.62 -2.50
N ARG A 854 -34.92 40.60 -1.75
CA ARG A 854 -33.74 41.35 -2.20
C ARG A 854 -32.50 40.46 -2.33
N LEU A 855 -32.29 39.57 -1.35
CA LEU A 855 -31.19 38.61 -1.38
C LEU A 855 -31.32 37.68 -2.60
N GLN A 856 -32.52 37.11 -2.81
CA GLN A 856 -32.83 36.24 -3.96
C GLN A 856 -32.57 36.94 -5.30
N LYS A 857 -32.87 38.23 -5.42
CA LYS A 857 -32.57 39.00 -6.64
C LYS A 857 -31.07 39.20 -6.86
N ARG A 858 -30.29 39.41 -5.79
CA ARG A 858 -28.82 39.45 -5.86
C ARG A 858 -28.27 38.08 -6.28
N SER A 859 -28.71 37.01 -5.64
CA SER A 859 -28.34 35.62 -5.94
C SER A 859 -28.60 35.24 -7.39
N GLU A 860 -29.77 35.62 -7.93
CA GLU A 860 -30.12 35.44 -9.35
C GLU A 860 -29.10 36.10 -10.28
N TRP A 861 -28.68 37.34 -9.95
CA TRP A 861 -27.72 38.06 -10.78
C TRP A 861 -26.33 37.42 -10.74
N ILE A 862 -25.90 36.95 -9.57
CA ILE A 862 -24.61 36.30 -9.38
C ILE A 862 -24.52 35.05 -10.26
N ILE A 863 -25.50 34.15 -10.18
CA ILE A 863 -25.48 32.91 -10.97
C ILE A 863 -25.47 33.20 -12.47
N LYS A 864 -26.32 34.13 -12.94
CA LYS A 864 -26.35 34.51 -14.37
C LYS A 864 -25.01 35.07 -14.84
N ARG A 865 -24.33 35.88 -14.03
CA ARG A 865 -23.02 36.43 -14.36
C ARG A 865 -21.91 35.39 -14.35
N LEU A 866 -21.93 34.45 -13.40
CA LEU A 866 -20.99 33.33 -13.40
C LEU A 866 -21.18 32.46 -14.64
N TRP A 867 -22.42 32.16 -15.01
CA TRP A 867 -22.74 31.48 -16.26
C TRP A 867 -22.16 32.22 -17.47
N ASP A 868 -22.43 33.53 -17.61
CA ASP A 868 -21.91 34.33 -18.72
C ASP A 868 -20.38 34.31 -18.79
N ALA A 869 -19.70 34.28 -17.64
CA ALA A 869 -18.24 34.24 -17.54
C ALA A 869 -17.65 32.90 -18.01
N PHE A 870 -18.33 31.79 -17.73
CA PHE A 870 -17.82 30.43 -17.95
C PHE A 870 -18.32 29.78 -19.25
N LEU A 871 -19.26 30.42 -19.96
CA LEU A 871 -19.91 29.81 -21.12
C LEU A 871 -18.95 29.62 -22.31
N ASP A 872 -17.98 30.50 -22.51
CA ASP A 872 -17.04 30.42 -23.64
C ASP A 872 -15.85 29.50 -23.31
N PRO A 873 -15.70 28.33 -23.97
CA PRO A 873 -14.66 27.37 -23.63
C PRO A 873 -13.23 27.90 -23.80
N GLU A 874 -12.99 28.83 -24.72
CA GLU A 874 -11.63 29.33 -24.99
C GLU A 874 -11.12 30.20 -23.85
N THR A 875 -11.92 31.18 -23.42
CA THR A 875 -11.57 32.06 -22.29
C THR A 875 -11.67 31.36 -20.94
N SER A 876 -12.64 30.45 -20.79
CA SER A 876 -12.96 29.82 -19.50
C SER A 876 -11.91 28.82 -19.01
N LYS A 877 -11.09 28.25 -19.90
CA LYS A 877 -9.97 27.35 -19.52
C LYS A 877 -8.97 27.97 -18.55
N SER A 878 -8.91 29.30 -18.50
CA SER A 878 -8.01 30.04 -17.61
C SER A 878 -8.59 30.33 -16.21
N ILE A 879 -9.91 30.14 -16.03
CA ILE A 879 -10.64 30.51 -14.81
C ILE A 879 -11.39 29.34 -14.15
N ILE A 880 -11.71 28.29 -14.91
CA ILE A 880 -12.26 27.05 -14.35
C ILE A 880 -11.12 26.20 -13.79
N PRO A 881 -11.27 25.61 -12.59
CA PRO A 881 -10.28 24.69 -12.02
C PRO A 881 -9.87 23.56 -12.97
N SER A 882 -8.57 23.25 -12.97
CA SER A 882 -7.99 22.29 -13.93
C SER A 882 -8.53 20.87 -13.79
N ASP A 883 -8.98 20.47 -12.60
CA ASP A 883 -9.60 19.17 -12.34
C ASP A 883 -10.95 19.01 -13.07
N TRP A 884 -11.77 20.05 -13.13
CA TRP A 884 -13.01 20.05 -13.93
C TRP A 884 -12.73 19.94 -15.43
N LEU A 885 -11.70 20.65 -15.91
CA LEU A 885 -11.28 20.60 -17.32
C LEU A 885 -10.76 19.21 -17.71
N GLN A 886 -9.90 18.61 -16.90
CA GLN A 886 -9.37 17.25 -17.13
C GLN A 886 -10.49 16.21 -17.21
N ARG A 887 -11.51 16.33 -16.36
CA ARG A 887 -12.66 15.43 -16.36
C ARG A 887 -13.53 15.61 -17.59
N TYR A 888 -13.76 16.85 -17.99
CA TYR A 888 -14.46 17.15 -19.23
C TYR A 888 -13.70 16.51 -20.41
N GLU A 889 -12.39 16.70 -20.51
CA GLU A 889 -11.55 16.09 -21.56
C GLU A 889 -11.60 14.55 -21.53
N LYS A 890 -11.54 13.93 -20.34
CA LYS A 890 -11.69 12.48 -20.16
C LYS A 890 -13.06 11.99 -20.64
N ASP A 891 -14.13 12.73 -20.38
CA ASP A 891 -15.46 12.41 -20.87
C ASP A 891 -15.57 12.56 -22.38
N GLN A 892 -15.02 13.64 -22.94
CA GLN A 892 -14.97 13.86 -24.39
C GLN A 892 -14.18 12.79 -25.15
N ALA A 893 -13.25 12.09 -24.49
CA ALA A 893 -12.50 10.97 -25.06
C ALA A 893 -13.29 9.66 -25.14
N LYS A 894 -14.46 9.55 -24.49
CA LYS A 894 -15.32 8.36 -24.54
C LYS A 894 -16.00 8.25 -25.90
N ALA A 895 -16.39 7.03 -26.30
CA ALA A 895 -17.11 6.79 -27.55
C ALA A 895 -18.46 7.54 -27.60
N ASN A 896 -19.12 7.68 -26.45
CA ASN A 896 -20.35 8.44 -26.27
C ASN A 896 -20.16 9.38 -25.06
N PRO A 897 -19.68 10.62 -25.26
CA PRO A 897 -19.54 11.59 -24.19
C PRO A 897 -20.92 11.95 -23.63
N ILE A 898 -20.98 12.15 -22.31
CA ILE A 898 -22.22 12.46 -21.59
C ILE A 898 -22.30 13.96 -21.34
N TRP A 899 -21.17 14.63 -21.11
CA TRP A 899 -21.12 16.03 -20.75
C TRP A 899 -21.08 16.94 -21.96
N THR A 900 -21.96 17.93 -22.00
CA THR A 900 -21.73 19.13 -22.81
C THR A 900 -20.94 20.16 -21.99
N TRP A 901 -20.26 21.08 -22.67
CA TRP A 901 -19.58 22.19 -21.99
C TRP A 901 -20.55 22.98 -21.09
N GLU A 902 -21.74 23.28 -21.62
CA GLU A 902 -22.80 23.99 -20.94
C GLU A 902 -23.25 23.28 -19.66
N HIS A 903 -23.44 21.96 -19.73
CA HIS A 903 -23.76 21.18 -18.53
C HIS A 903 -22.61 21.13 -17.52
N MET A 904 -21.36 21.08 -17.98
CA MET A 904 -20.20 21.13 -17.09
C MET A 904 -20.13 22.42 -16.30
N VAL A 905 -20.42 23.54 -16.96
CA VAL A 905 -20.51 24.84 -16.28
C VAL A 905 -21.64 24.86 -15.26
N ILE A 906 -22.82 24.32 -15.60
CA ILE A 906 -23.95 24.23 -14.66
C ILE A 906 -23.56 23.38 -13.43
N ASP A 907 -22.98 22.20 -13.64
CA ASP A 907 -22.55 21.32 -12.55
C ASP A 907 -21.47 21.97 -11.68
N TYR A 908 -20.54 22.71 -12.29
CA TYR A 908 -19.51 23.46 -11.57
C TYR A 908 -20.11 24.56 -10.69
N ILE A 909 -21.04 25.36 -11.24
CA ILE A 909 -21.73 26.43 -10.49
C ILE A 909 -22.60 25.81 -9.37
N ALA A 910 -23.33 24.74 -9.66
CA ALA A 910 -24.17 24.02 -8.69
C ALA A 910 -23.34 23.39 -7.55
N GLY A 911 -22.08 23.02 -7.85
CA GLY A 911 -21.12 22.52 -6.88
C GLY A 911 -20.62 23.55 -5.88
N MET A 912 -20.83 24.85 -6.09
CA MET A 912 -20.31 25.92 -5.20
C MET A 912 -21.11 26.04 -3.90
N THR A 913 -20.51 26.67 -2.89
CA THR A 913 -21.23 27.23 -1.73
C THR A 913 -21.66 28.66 -2.02
N ASP A 914 -22.56 29.22 -1.22
CA ASP A 914 -23.04 30.59 -1.39
C ASP A 914 -21.86 31.60 -1.33
N ALA A 915 -21.02 31.46 -0.31
CA ALA A 915 -19.86 32.33 -0.12
C ALA A 915 -18.83 32.18 -1.24
N PHE A 916 -18.62 30.97 -1.76
CA PHE A 916 -17.70 30.75 -2.86
C PHE A 916 -18.22 31.36 -4.17
N ALA A 917 -19.51 31.19 -4.47
CA ALA A 917 -20.14 31.83 -5.62
C ALA A 917 -20.05 33.36 -5.52
N GLU A 918 -20.29 33.95 -4.34
CA GLU A 918 -20.09 35.38 -4.12
C GLU A 918 -18.63 35.81 -4.29
N LYS A 919 -17.66 35.02 -3.80
CA LYS A 919 -16.22 35.29 -3.93
C LYS A 919 -15.82 35.37 -5.40
N ILE A 920 -16.10 34.33 -6.18
CA ILE A 920 -15.73 34.25 -7.60
C ILE A 920 -16.40 35.38 -8.40
N TYR A 921 -17.67 35.65 -8.12
CA TYR A 921 -18.37 36.76 -8.76
C TYR A 921 -17.69 38.11 -8.46
N ASN A 922 -17.26 38.35 -7.23
CA ASN A 922 -16.56 39.59 -6.85
C ASN A 922 -15.16 39.68 -7.45
N GLU A 923 -14.46 38.56 -7.66
CA GLU A 923 -13.16 38.54 -8.35
C GLU A 923 -13.31 38.91 -9.84
N LEU A 924 -14.39 38.45 -10.49
CA LEU A 924 -14.64 38.71 -11.90
C LEU A 924 -15.27 40.08 -12.18
N TYR A 925 -16.16 40.55 -11.30
CA TYR A 925 -17.01 41.72 -11.56
C TYR A 925 -16.99 42.78 -10.45
N GLY A 926 -16.32 42.53 -9.33
CA GLY A 926 -16.28 43.45 -8.19
C GLY A 926 -15.37 44.66 -8.44
N LEU A 927 -15.71 45.79 -7.81
CA LEU A 927 -14.97 47.06 -7.92
C LEU A 927 -13.73 47.14 -7.00
N LYS A 928 -13.21 46.02 -6.46
CA LYS A 928 -12.06 46.07 -5.56
C LYS A 928 -10.76 46.23 -6.36
N VAL A 929 -10.23 47.46 -6.32
CA VAL A 929 -8.87 47.80 -6.73
C VAL A 929 -7.91 47.26 -5.65
N GLY A 930 -7.41 46.05 -5.85
CA GLY A 930 -6.34 45.44 -5.05
C GLY A 930 -5.71 44.33 -5.88
N SER A 931 -4.39 44.22 -5.87
CA SER A 931 -3.73 43.18 -6.66
C SER A 931 -3.97 41.82 -6.00
N ILE A 932 -3.91 40.74 -6.79
CA ILE A 932 -4.14 39.37 -6.30
C ILE A 932 -3.17 38.96 -5.17
N TYR A 933 -2.08 39.71 -4.97
CA TYR A 933 -1.08 39.51 -3.92
C TYR A 933 -1.47 40.11 -2.55
N ASP A 934 -2.56 40.87 -2.48
CA ASP A 934 -2.99 41.55 -1.24
C ASP A 934 -4.00 40.72 -0.43
N LEU A 935 -4.31 39.48 -0.83
CA LEU A 935 -5.43 38.68 -0.30
C LEU A 935 -5.14 37.21 0.06
N ASP A 936 -3.89 36.77 0.08
CA ASP A 936 -3.50 35.48 0.69
C ASP A 936 -3.07 35.64 2.16
#